data_AF-Q29R16-F1
#
_entry.id   AF-Q29R16-F1
#
_cell.length_a   1.000
_cell.length_b   1.000
_cell.length_c   1.000
_cell.angle_alpha   90.00
_cell.angle_beta   90.00
_cell.angle_gamma   90.00
#
_symmetry.space_group_name_H-M   'P 1'
#
loop_
_entity.id
_entity.type
_entity.pdbx_description
1 polymer ?
#
loop_
_entity_poly.entity_id
_entity_poly.type
_entity_poly.pdbx_seq_one_letter_code
_entity_poly.pdbx_strand_id
1 'polypeptide(L)'
;MSAAGWLDMNAALQNLDSPPETVKKARTKRRSSYAGRTTATAGVHGRGSIGTISSGIIKSFRERFLSNSSGDSGKYRKLRQRDAESGRMEASGSSSSGENEDPSSSSSVEDLFANEAERRNWHRKTSEKRRRNARKKNLMHTKEKKRRVRIILTVVTTVIAVALLATALVFILRTDEKDADDSDSNSNNAIDLEDVLSGQLYAKRFNGSWSNGNSLIYKENTSIMEFDAKTGERSILLEDAQHYVLYEKSADGEFLLLAKNYKKNFRYSFLAEYDLYNLNTKEFIQLTIQNEQHYLSMVQWSPVGNALVINYDRNLYYKESALAQEIALTSDEQAGILNGIPDWVYEEEVFSSNVATWFNPSGTQLAFIKFDDSSTHLINFPYYGDAGDLRYQYPLHQVIAYPKAGSSNPRVELVMVDLKRAVAGGDFVTVMPVPSALNTETDYIVTVVSWVDDDNVLSIWMNRIQNAAYVVTFDGLNRKVIYSAESKTGWVDLYTAPFRNRNGSRLAFVLPHNNYKHVQLLSSTVASSEPQALEPLTEGKYVVDSILHWDGKNDIIFYTANTEDHPEQLHLYAIRALAKQSPKCLTCNLIKSGDVQQTYFSATFNDNNHIVITSLGPGIPTTHIYEWKYENSQVVISKVLDWETNESLRAKLKGVALPSHKILTVDIDGGFQAKVLLQLPPNLDTSGATKYPMLVDVYGGPDSYSVTNKWMVDWGTYLSSNQSVIYAKIDGRGSGLRGESLLHAIYLKLGTVEISDQINVTQKLSTLFNYIDPDHVGIWGWSYGGYAAAMALANDEAKVFKCAASIAPVTDWAYYDSIYTERYMGLPNTNELGYANSRLSTMAVKLRGKKYLLVHGTLDDNVHYQQAMILAKNLERQDILFKQISYADEDHGLSNVRPHLYHSLDRFFGECFASSRLMKSAK
;
A
#
# COMPACT_ATOMS: atom_id res chain seq x y z
N MET A 1 -9.06 -61.00 6.17
CA MET A 1 -8.13 -62.08 5.78
C MET A 1 -6.78 -61.44 5.46
N SER A 2 -5.66 -62.04 5.91
CA SER A 2 -4.25 -61.85 5.47
C SER A 2 -3.69 -60.44 5.17
N ALA A 3 -2.47 -60.05 5.57
CA ALA A 3 -1.48 -60.66 6.48
C ALA A 3 -0.35 -59.63 6.76
N ALA A 4 0.34 -59.83 7.89
CA ALA A 4 1.75 -59.57 8.27
C ALA A 4 2.72 -58.80 7.32
N GLY A 5 3.77 -58.13 7.83
CA GLY A 5 4.31 -58.03 9.20
C GLY A 5 5.49 -57.01 9.30
N TRP A 6 5.91 -56.57 10.50
CA TRP A 6 7.13 -57.02 11.23
C TRP A 6 8.45 -56.50 10.60
N LEU A 7 9.44 -55.86 11.24
CA LEU A 7 9.93 -55.75 12.65
C LEU A 7 10.84 -54.49 12.84
N ASP A 8 10.86 -53.90 14.06
CA ASP A 8 12.00 -53.70 15.02
C ASP A 8 13.48 -53.52 14.54
N MET A 9 14.46 -52.93 15.28
CA MET A 9 14.59 -52.55 16.71
C MET A 9 15.80 -51.60 17.00
N ASN A 10 15.80 -50.90 18.16
CA ASN A 10 16.96 -50.52 19.03
C ASN A 10 18.05 -49.51 18.58
N ALA A 11 18.79 -48.78 19.46
CA ALA A 11 18.64 -48.39 20.90
C ALA A 11 19.75 -47.40 21.38
N ALA A 12 19.55 -46.77 22.57
CA ALA A 12 20.57 -46.33 23.58
C ALA A 12 21.54 -45.13 23.28
N LEU A 13 22.09 -44.33 24.23
CA LEU A 13 21.94 -44.08 25.70
C LEU A 13 22.75 -42.81 26.14
N GLN A 14 22.26 -42.01 27.14
CA GLN A 14 23.01 -41.28 28.23
C GLN A 14 24.16 -40.25 27.92
N ASN A 15 24.62 -39.29 28.77
CA ASN A 15 24.22 -38.69 30.08
C ASN A 15 25.04 -37.39 30.39
N LEU A 16 24.53 -36.50 31.26
CA LEU A 16 25.25 -35.59 32.21
C LEU A 16 26.26 -34.54 31.63
N ASP A 17 26.65 -33.41 32.26
CA ASP A 17 26.43 -32.83 33.60
C ASP A 17 26.56 -31.27 33.56
N SER A 18 26.40 -30.57 34.70
CA SER A 18 26.68 -29.12 34.90
C SER A 18 27.12 -28.88 36.36
N PRO A 19 27.27 -27.65 36.92
CA PRO A 19 27.57 -26.29 36.42
C PRO A 19 28.91 -25.83 37.10
N PRO A 20 29.14 -24.65 37.76
CA PRO A 20 28.46 -23.34 37.85
C PRO A 20 29.49 -22.14 37.84
N GLU A 21 29.36 -20.92 38.44
CA GLU A 21 28.34 -20.20 39.26
C GLU A 21 28.56 -18.65 39.10
N THR A 22 27.53 -17.81 39.35
CA THR A 22 27.60 -16.49 40.06
C THR A 22 28.10 -15.18 39.38
N VAL A 23 27.63 -13.93 39.68
CA VAL A 23 26.48 -13.38 40.44
C VAL A 23 26.31 -11.85 40.25
N LYS A 24 25.07 -11.33 40.07
CA LYS A 24 24.55 -9.95 40.42
C LYS A 24 25.27 -8.72 39.76
N LYS A 25 24.73 -7.47 39.70
CA LYS A 25 23.42 -6.85 40.05
C LYS A 25 23.23 -5.50 39.31
N ALA A 26 21.97 -5.22 38.91
CA ALA A 26 21.22 -3.97 39.13
C ALA A 26 21.68 -2.57 38.61
N ARG A 27 20.88 -2.08 37.64
CA ARG A 27 20.02 -0.85 37.72
C ARG A 27 20.59 0.60 37.58
N THR A 28 20.12 1.21 36.48
CA THR A 28 19.30 2.46 36.37
C THR A 28 19.89 3.88 36.23
N LYS A 29 19.36 4.56 35.17
CA LYS A 29 18.93 5.99 35.07
C LYS A 29 20.05 7.07 35.08
N ARG A 30 19.94 8.23 34.40
CA ARG A 30 18.88 8.88 33.58
C ARG A 30 19.47 10.11 32.82
N ARG A 31 18.95 10.43 31.62
CA ARG A 31 18.77 11.81 31.04
C ARG A 31 20.01 12.72 30.81
N SER A 32 20.07 13.64 29.84
CA SER A 32 19.14 14.05 28.77
C SER A 32 19.81 14.90 27.65
N SER A 33 19.08 15.07 26.52
CA SER A 33 18.93 16.30 25.71
C SER A 33 20.14 16.91 24.96
N TYR A 34 20.09 16.89 23.62
CA TYR A 34 19.72 18.00 22.71
C TYR A 34 19.81 17.47 21.25
N ALA A 35 18.72 17.27 20.52
CA ALA A 35 17.91 18.26 19.79
C ALA A 35 18.54 18.76 18.48
N GLY A 36 18.08 18.20 17.35
CA GLY A 36 18.39 18.60 15.98
C GLY A 36 17.43 17.88 15.01
N ARG A 37 16.23 18.43 14.80
CA ARG A 37 15.16 17.80 14.00
C ARG A 37 15.39 18.05 12.50
N THR A 38 15.51 16.99 11.73
CA THR A 38 15.26 16.96 10.28
C THR A 38 14.24 15.88 9.98
N THR A 39 13.08 16.28 9.45
CA THR A 39 11.96 15.38 9.13
C THR A 39 12.29 14.53 7.90
N ALA A 40 12.28 13.21 8.07
CA ALA A 40 12.56 12.26 7.00
C ALA A 40 11.42 11.23 6.94
N THR A 41 10.89 11.01 5.73
CA THR A 41 9.76 10.11 5.47
C THR A 41 10.27 8.73 5.08
N ALA A 42 10.32 7.80 6.03
CA ALA A 42 10.61 6.40 5.73
C ALA A 42 9.46 5.70 4.99
N GLY A 43 9.82 5.06 3.87
CA GLY A 43 9.06 3.99 3.24
C GLY A 43 8.58 2.89 4.19
N VAL A 44 7.53 2.22 3.74
CA VAL A 44 6.66 1.32 4.51
C VAL A 44 7.35 -0.04 4.76
N HIS A 45 6.87 -0.76 5.79
CA HIS A 45 6.92 -2.23 5.83
C HIS A 45 6.58 -2.85 4.47
N GLY A 46 6.93 -4.13 4.29
CA GLY A 46 6.49 -4.94 3.17
C GLY A 46 4.98 -5.16 3.11
N ARG A 47 4.20 -4.11 2.79
CA ARG A 47 2.95 -4.22 2.06
C ARG A 47 3.29 -4.69 0.64
N GLY A 48 3.59 -5.98 0.52
CA GLY A 48 3.07 -6.72 -0.63
C GLY A 48 1.56 -6.53 -0.62
N SER A 49 0.97 -6.29 -1.78
CA SER A 49 -0.45 -6.06 -1.91
C SER A 49 -1.24 -7.15 -1.21
N ILE A 50 -2.23 -6.76 -0.40
CA ILE A 50 -3.36 -7.65 -0.13
C ILE A 50 -4.07 -7.77 -1.49
N GLY A 51 -4.28 -9.00 -1.96
CA GLY A 51 -4.50 -9.23 -3.38
C GLY A 51 -3.18 -9.35 -4.13
N THR A 52 -2.74 -10.60 -4.31
CA THR A 52 -1.72 -11.01 -5.28
C THR A 52 -2.28 -10.95 -6.69
N ILE A 53 -2.87 -9.80 -7.04
CA ILE A 53 -3.35 -9.49 -8.38
C ILE A 53 -2.11 -9.11 -9.19
N SER A 54 -1.72 -10.05 -10.03
CA SER A 54 -0.54 -10.03 -10.90
C SER A 54 -0.66 -9.01 -12.04
N SER A 55 -0.91 -7.75 -11.69
CA SER A 55 -1.25 -6.59 -12.53
C SER A 55 -0.55 -6.57 -13.90
N GLY A 56 -1.20 -7.16 -14.89
CA GLY A 56 -0.73 -7.35 -16.24
C GLY A 56 -1.08 -6.17 -17.15
N ILE A 57 -0.04 -5.53 -17.68
CA ILE A 57 0.01 -4.55 -18.80
C ILE A 57 -0.93 -3.32 -18.82
N ILE A 58 -2.02 -3.25 -18.06
CA ILE A 58 -2.74 -1.98 -17.78
C ILE A 58 -2.53 -1.59 -16.32
N LYS A 59 -1.30 -1.21 -15.97
CA LYS A 59 -1.10 -0.26 -14.88
C LYS A 59 -1.40 1.13 -15.42
N SER A 60 -2.34 1.84 -14.81
CA SER A 60 -2.46 3.27 -15.04
C SER A 60 -1.08 3.91 -14.85
N PHE A 61 -0.78 4.97 -15.61
CA PHE A 61 0.45 5.73 -15.43
C PHE A 61 0.70 6.12 -13.96
N ARG A 62 -0.40 6.38 -13.22
CA ARG A 62 -0.47 6.85 -11.83
C ARG A 62 0.01 5.82 -10.78
N GLU A 63 -0.36 4.54 -10.91
CA GLU A 63 0.04 3.50 -9.94
C GLU A 63 1.57 3.34 -9.82
N ARG A 64 2.29 3.54 -10.92
CA ARG A 64 3.76 3.52 -10.93
C ARG A 64 4.33 4.69 -10.13
N PHE A 65 3.71 5.85 -10.22
CA PHE A 65 4.16 7.07 -9.54
C PHE A 65 3.78 7.15 -8.06
N LEU A 66 2.64 6.61 -7.62
CA LEU A 66 2.30 6.58 -6.19
C LEU A 66 3.25 5.67 -5.39
N SER A 67 3.95 4.75 -6.05
CA SER A 67 5.08 4.00 -5.45
C SER A 67 6.39 4.80 -5.35
N ASN A 68 6.47 5.95 -6.05
CA ASN A 68 7.68 6.75 -6.29
C ASN A 68 7.57 8.23 -5.85
N SER A 69 6.41 8.71 -5.37
CA SER A 69 6.19 10.11 -4.97
C SER A 69 6.74 10.43 -3.57
N SER A 70 8.00 10.04 -3.31
CA SER A 70 8.78 10.45 -2.14
C SER A 70 9.87 11.45 -2.55
N GLY A 71 9.45 12.61 -3.07
CA GLY A 71 10.36 13.52 -3.79
C GLY A 71 9.81 14.91 -4.11
N ASP A 72 9.21 15.59 -3.14
CA ASP A 72 9.45 17.01 -2.77
C ASP A 72 8.33 17.50 -1.81
N SER A 73 8.69 18.24 -0.75
CA SER A 73 7.72 18.89 0.15
C SER A 73 8.17 20.30 0.52
N GLY A 74 8.31 21.13 -0.52
CA GLY A 74 8.63 22.55 -0.43
C GLY A 74 7.57 23.39 0.28
N LYS A 75 7.73 23.58 1.61
CA LYS A 75 7.24 24.72 2.40
C LYS A 75 5.73 25.01 2.36
N TYR A 76 5.01 24.46 3.35
CA TYR A 76 3.72 25.00 3.79
C TYR A 76 3.81 26.51 4.12
N ARG A 77 3.30 27.35 3.23
CA ARG A 77 3.04 28.77 3.48
C ARG A 77 1.54 28.96 3.69
N LYS A 78 1.15 29.41 4.88
CA LYS A 78 -0.22 29.72 5.29
C LYS A 78 -1.02 30.40 4.17
N LEU A 79 -2.07 29.73 3.69
CA LEU A 79 -3.07 30.37 2.84
C LEU A 79 -3.77 31.46 3.65
N ARG A 80 -3.87 32.65 3.04
CA ARG A 80 -4.76 33.72 3.52
C ARG A 80 -6.05 33.66 2.69
N GLN A 81 -7.15 33.73 3.43
CA GLN A 81 -8.53 33.89 2.99
C GLN A 81 -8.72 34.96 1.89
N ARG A 82 -9.58 34.60 0.91
CA ARG A 82 -10.17 35.31 -0.24
C ARG A 82 -10.08 34.35 -1.46
N ASP A 83 -11.15 33.99 -2.17
CA ASP A 83 -12.50 34.56 -2.25
C ASP A 83 -13.61 33.49 -2.17
N ALA A 84 -14.79 33.87 -1.67
CA ALA A 84 -15.98 33.02 -1.61
C ALA A 84 -17.24 33.90 -1.48
N GLU A 85 -17.57 34.67 -2.52
CA GLU A 85 -18.73 35.56 -2.51
C GLU A 85 -19.20 35.95 -3.95
N SER A 86 -19.82 35.01 -4.67
CA SER A 86 -20.65 35.34 -5.86
C SER A 86 -21.59 34.19 -6.21
N GLY A 87 -22.90 34.38 -5.96
CA GLY A 87 -23.91 33.34 -6.15
C GLY A 87 -25.33 33.81 -5.84
N ARG A 88 -25.69 35.03 -6.26
CA ARG A 88 -27.08 35.49 -6.28
C ARG A 88 -27.63 35.34 -7.69
N MET A 89 -28.57 34.43 -7.89
CA MET A 89 -29.49 34.47 -9.04
C MET A 89 -30.88 34.90 -8.58
N GLU A 90 -31.57 35.61 -9.47
CA GLU A 90 -32.84 36.27 -9.22
C GLU A 90 -34.00 35.28 -9.38
N ALA A 91 -34.99 35.36 -8.49
CA ALA A 91 -36.24 34.62 -8.63
C ALA A 91 -37.29 35.48 -9.34
N SER A 92 -37.77 35.03 -10.50
CA SER A 92 -39.01 35.51 -11.12
C SER A 92 -40.14 34.52 -10.83
N GLY A 93 -41.23 35.00 -10.25
CA GLY A 93 -42.37 34.16 -9.85
C GLY A 93 -43.47 34.09 -10.91
N SER A 94 -44.26 33.02 -10.86
CA SER A 94 -45.68 33.04 -11.25
C SER A 94 -46.46 31.99 -10.45
N SER A 95 -47.79 32.17 -10.35
CA SER A 95 -48.63 31.60 -9.30
C SER A 95 -49.88 30.89 -9.85
N SER A 96 -50.28 29.74 -9.27
CA SER A 96 -51.65 29.18 -9.20
C SER A 96 -51.61 27.66 -8.89
N SER A 97 -52.59 26.98 -8.29
CA SER A 97 -53.65 27.28 -7.28
C SER A 97 -54.50 26.02 -7.03
N GLY A 98 -54.92 25.74 -5.79
CA GLY A 98 -55.84 24.64 -5.38
C GLY A 98 -55.13 23.56 -4.54
N GLU A 99 -55.48 23.27 -3.28
CA GLU A 99 -56.75 22.75 -2.70
C GLU A 99 -57.08 21.32 -3.23
N ASN A 100 -57.29 20.26 -2.42
CA ASN A 100 -57.68 20.17 -1.00
C ASN A 100 -57.27 18.85 -0.29
N GLU A 101 -57.33 18.92 1.06
CA GLU A 101 -57.62 17.86 2.05
C GLU A 101 -56.58 16.76 2.44
N ASP A 102 -56.24 16.84 3.73
CA ASP A 102 -55.40 16.02 4.63
C ASP A 102 -56.28 14.94 5.34
N PRO A 103 -55.86 14.16 6.38
CA PRO A 103 -54.52 13.96 6.98
C PRO A 103 -54.12 12.51 7.36
N SER A 104 -52.81 12.26 7.59
CA SER A 104 -52.36 11.50 8.79
C SER A 104 -50.84 11.53 9.09
N SER A 105 -50.49 12.25 10.16
CA SER A 105 -49.47 11.96 11.20
C SER A 105 -47.94 11.93 10.93
N SER A 106 -47.25 12.78 11.72
CA SER A 106 -45.87 12.73 12.26
C SER A 106 -44.69 12.75 11.27
N SER A 107 -43.99 13.86 10.99
CA SER A 107 -43.40 14.97 11.80
C SER A 107 -41.94 14.76 12.23
N SER A 108 -41.00 15.15 11.37
CA SER A 108 -39.69 15.68 11.77
C SER A 108 -39.84 17.14 12.24
N VAL A 109 -38.94 17.62 13.11
CA VAL A 109 -38.97 18.99 13.64
C VAL A 109 -37.64 19.68 13.37
N GLU A 110 -37.60 20.44 12.27
CA GLU A 110 -36.68 21.55 12.07
C GLU A 110 -37.51 22.83 11.93
N ASP A 111 -37.52 23.65 12.98
CA ASP A 111 -37.59 25.12 12.89
C ASP A 111 -37.66 25.74 14.28
N LEU A 112 -36.61 26.46 14.67
CA LEU A 112 -36.65 27.43 15.76
C LEU A 112 -35.79 28.64 15.40
N PHE A 113 -36.23 29.81 15.87
CA PHE A 113 -35.57 31.12 15.80
C PHE A 113 -35.77 31.94 14.51
N ALA A 114 -37.01 32.39 14.30
CA ALA A 114 -37.27 33.69 13.68
C ALA A 114 -38.08 34.60 14.65
N ASN A 115 -37.53 35.78 14.93
CA ASN A 115 -38.14 36.96 15.59
C ASN A 115 -38.84 36.79 16.96
N GLU A 116 -38.34 37.54 17.96
CA GLU A 116 -39.19 38.56 18.59
C GLU A 116 -38.35 39.77 19.06
N ALA A 117 -38.90 40.97 18.86
CA ALA A 117 -38.30 42.23 19.30
C ALA A 117 -39.01 42.77 20.56
N GLU A 118 -38.40 43.78 21.20
CA GLU A 118 -38.85 44.47 22.42
C GLU A 118 -38.66 43.76 23.78
N ARG A 119 -37.66 44.21 24.57
CA ARG A 119 -37.90 44.72 25.94
C ARG A 119 -36.72 45.49 26.57
N ARG A 120 -36.80 46.82 26.42
CA ARG A 120 -36.48 47.90 27.40
C ARG A 120 -35.22 47.83 28.31
N ASN A 121 -34.26 48.69 27.97
CA ASN A 121 -33.60 49.72 28.81
C ASN A 121 -33.43 49.52 30.35
N TRP A 122 -32.20 49.70 30.84
CA TRP A 122 -31.91 50.54 32.01
C TRP A 122 -30.54 51.26 31.93
N HIS A 123 -30.37 52.32 32.73
CA HIS A 123 -29.34 53.39 32.60
C HIS A 123 -27.88 52.95 32.87
N ARG A 124 -26.88 53.36 32.05
CA ARG A 124 -26.17 54.67 31.92
C ARG A 124 -25.25 55.05 33.09
N LYS A 125 -23.92 55.09 32.82
CA LYS A 125 -22.88 56.10 33.23
C LYS A 125 -21.47 55.44 33.18
N THR A 126 -20.35 56.08 32.78
CA THR A 126 -20.08 57.41 32.18
C THR A 126 -18.67 57.45 31.54
N SER A 127 -18.48 58.33 30.54
CA SER A 127 -17.27 59.14 30.22
C SER A 127 -15.83 58.56 30.24
N GLU A 128 -14.89 58.94 29.36
CA GLU A 128 -14.96 59.74 28.12
C GLU A 128 -13.69 59.57 27.26
N LYS A 129 -13.85 59.86 25.95
CA LYS A 129 -12.98 60.66 25.06
C LYS A 129 -11.67 61.26 25.66
N ARG A 130 -10.58 61.51 24.90
CA ARG A 130 -10.30 61.35 23.45
C ARG A 130 -8.79 61.47 23.17
N ARG A 131 -8.30 60.59 22.28
CA ARG A 131 -7.42 60.86 21.12
C ARG A 131 -6.38 62.01 21.12
N ARG A 132 -5.15 61.60 20.78
CA ARG A 132 -4.23 62.16 19.75
C ARG A 132 -3.71 63.62 19.91
N ASN A 133 -2.39 63.79 19.91
CA ASN A 133 -1.63 63.95 18.65
C ASN A 133 -0.10 63.88 18.83
N ALA A 134 0.63 63.80 17.71
CA ALA A 134 2.09 63.60 17.66
C ALA A 134 2.89 64.92 17.60
N ARG A 135 4.17 64.89 18.03
CA ARG A 135 5.28 65.54 17.31
C ARG A 135 6.68 65.03 17.72
N LYS A 136 7.66 65.31 16.85
CA LYS A 136 9.04 64.80 16.83
C LYS A 136 9.96 65.47 17.87
N LYS A 137 11.01 64.72 18.25
CA LYS A 137 12.36 65.16 18.68
C LYS A 137 12.47 66.32 19.70
N ASN A 138 12.98 66.01 20.89
CA ASN A 138 14.39 66.31 21.22
C ASN A 138 14.87 65.52 22.45
N LEU A 139 16.01 64.83 22.33
CA LEU A 139 16.66 64.15 23.45
C LEU A 139 17.56 65.14 24.20
N MET A 140 17.28 65.41 25.48
CA MET A 140 18.32 65.84 26.42
C MET A 140 18.72 64.66 27.31
N HIS A 141 20.02 64.41 27.35
CA HIS A 141 20.60 63.15 27.83
C HIS A 141 21.17 63.35 29.25
N THR A 142 20.38 63.07 30.28
CA THR A 142 20.85 63.17 31.67
C THR A 142 21.96 62.15 31.97
N LYS A 143 22.99 62.58 32.72
CA LYS A 143 24.21 61.78 33.00
C LYS A 143 23.91 60.43 33.66
N GLU A 144 22.87 60.36 34.49
CA GLU A 144 22.47 59.14 35.19
C GLU A 144 21.99 58.02 34.25
N LYS A 145 21.26 58.37 33.18
CA LYS A 145 20.78 57.37 32.21
C LYS A 145 21.94 56.76 31.42
N LYS A 146 22.99 57.54 31.11
CA LYS A 146 24.24 57.01 30.54
C LYS A 146 24.99 56.09 31.52
N ARG A 147 24.98 56.38 32.83
CA ARG A 147 25.58 55.49 33.84
C ARG A 147 24.83 54.16 33.94
N ARG A 148 23.49 54.17 33.99
CA ARG A 148 22.67 52.94 34.02
C ARG A 148 22.82 52.11 32.74
N VAL A 149 22.82 52.73 31.56
CA VAL A 149 23.03 52.02 30.29
C VAL A 149 24.43 51.42 30.20
N ARG A 150 25.48 52.12 30.67
CA ARG A 150 26.84 51.55 30.75
C ARG A 150 26.90 50.33 31.68
N ILE A 151 26.28 50.40 32.86
CA ILE A 151 26.24 49.27 33.81
C ILE A 151 25.51 48.06 33.20
N ILE A 152 24.38 48.27 32.52
CA ILE A 152 23.67 47.18 31.84
C ILE A 152 24.53 46.59 30.72
N LEU A 153 25.21 47.43 29.93
CA LEU A 153 26.13 46.95 28.89
C LEU A 153 27.30 46.15 29.46
N THR A 154 27.96 46.61 30.53
CA THR A 154 29.04 45.82 31.16
C THR A 154 28.51 44.51 31.72
N VAL A 155 27.38 44.51 32.44
CA VAL A 155 26.78 43.26 32.97
C VAL A 155 26.45 42.28 31.83
N VAL A 156 25.84 42.75 30.74
CA VAL A 156 25.54 41.89 29.58
C VAL A 156 26.81 41.36 28.92
N THR A 157 27.84 42.19 28.71
CA THR A 157 29.11 41.71 28.15
C THR A 157 29.84 40.74 29.08
N THR A 158 29.77 40.93 30.41
CA THR A 158 30.37 40.00 31.38
C THR A 158 29.62 38.68 31.39
N VAL A 159 28.28 38.67 31.34
CA VAL A 159 27.48 37.44 31.25
C VAL A 159 27.77 36.69 29.95
N ILE A 160 27.89 37.38 28.82
CA ILE A 160 28.26 36.76 27.53
C ILE A 160 29.69 36.21 27.59
N ALA A 161 30.65 36.95 28.16
CA ALA A 161 32.04 36.48 28.30
C ALA A 161 32.14 35.25 29.22
N VAL A 162 31.40 35.21 30.33
CA VAL A 162 31.33 34.05 31.23
C VAL A 162 30.64 32.86 30.55
N ALA A 163 29.58 33.08 29.78
CA ALA A 163 28.94 32.02 28.99
C ALA A 163 29.90 31.45 27.92
N LEU A 164 30.63 32.31 27.20
CA LEU A 164 31.63 31.90 26.21
C LEU A 164 32.80 31.15 26.85
N LEU A 165 33.31 31.63 27.98
CA LEU A 165 34.35 30.94 28.78
C LEU A 165 33.84 29.58 29.29
N ALA A 166 32.60 29.48 29.75
CA ALA A 166 32.02 28.21 30.16
C ALA A 166 31.88 27.23 28.98
N THR A 167 31.43 27.68 27.81
CA THR A 167 31.39 26.83 26.61
C THR A 167 32.79 26.44 26.11
N ALA A 168 33.77 27.33 26.20
CA ALA A 168 35.15 27.04 25.86
C ALA A 168 35.77 26.03 26.84
N LEU A 169 35.51 26.18 28.14
CA LEU A 169 35.96 25.23 29.17
C LEU A 169 35.30 23.85 28.99
N VAL A 170 34.02 23.79 28.61
CA VAL A 170 33.33 22.53 28.25
C VAL A 170 33.91 21.91 26.97
N PHE A 171 34.39 22.71 26.02
CA PHE A 171 35.08 22.18 24.83
C PHE A 171 36.49 21.67 25.17
N ILE A 172 37.26 22.41 25.97
CA ILE A 172 38.63 22.06 26.37
C ILE A 172 38.64 20.82 27.29
N LEU A 173 37.72 20.75 28.26
CA LEU A 173 37.57 19.56 29.10
C LEU A 173 37.04 18.33 28.33
N ARG A 174 36.36 18.53 27.19
CA ARG A 174 35.97 17.45 26.27
C ARG A 174 37.08 17.03 25.29
N THR A 175 38.18 17.78 25.20
CA THR A 175 39.33 17.38 24.38
C THR A 175 40.37 16.57 25.17
N ASP A 176 40.52 16.80 26.48
CA ASP A 176 41.50 16.08 27.32
C ASP A 176 40.99 14.71 27.84
N GLU A 177 39.70 14.41 27.71
CA GLU A 177 39.10 13.13 28.16
C GLU A 177 38.99 12.09 27.02
N LYS A 178 39.78 12.25 25.94
CA LYS A 178 39.70 11.42 24.73
C LYS A 178 40.83 10.40 24.51
N ASP A 179 41.92 10.48 25.27
CA ASP A 179 43.15 9.70 25.00
C ASP A 179 43.44 8.62 26.07
N ALA A 180 42.42 8.12 26.77
CA ALA A 180 42.60 7.19 27.90
C ALA A 180 41.54 6.08 28.06
N ASP A 181 40.82 5.68 27.00
CA ASP A 181 39.90 4.52 27.07
C ASP A 181 39.83 3.74 25.72
N ASP A 182 40.95 3.67 25.00
CA ASP A 182 41.04 3.07 23.66
C ASP A 182 41.22 1.53 23.70
N SER A 183 40.28 0.84 24.34
CA SER A 183 40.27 -0.64 24.38
C SER A 183 38.88 -1.31 24.29
N ASP A 184 37.80 -0.57 24.03
CA ASP A 184 36.46 -1.17 23.82
C ASP A 184 35.62 -0.49 22.72
N SER A 185 36.28 0.06 21.69
CA SER A 185 35.65 0.86 20.62
C SER A 185 34.90 0.05 19.54
N ASN A 186 34.77 -1.27 19.69
CA ASN A 186 34.27 -2.17 18.63
C ASN A 186 32.73 -2.39 18.63
N SER A 187 31.97 -1.56 19.35
CA SER A 187 30.54 -1.80 19.65
C SER A 187 29.53 -0.84 18.99
N ASN A 188 29.97 0.21 18.27
CA ASN A 188 29.11 1.32 17.81
C ASN A 188 28.63 1.26 16.34
N ASN A 189 28.71 0.11 15.67
CA ASN A 189 28.34 -0.03 14.24
C ASN A 189 26.99 -0.75 14.00
N ALA A 190 26.04 -0.71 14.95
CA ALA A 190 24.71 -1.29 14.77
C ALA A 190 23.71 -0.29 14.15
N ILE A 191 22.65 -0.78 13.50
CA ILE A 191 21.58 0.07 12.95
C ILE A 191 20.70 0.60 14.08
N ASP A 192 20.47 1.91 14.16
CA ASP A 192 19.54 2.53 15.11
C ASP A 192 18.11 2.59 14.56
N LEU A 193 17.12 2.72 15.46
CA LEU A 193 15.71 2.84 15.06
C LEU A 193 15.48 4.05 14.14
N GLU A 194 16.17 5.16 14.41
CA GLU A 194 16.08 6.39 13.61
C GLU A 194 16.63 6.21 12.18
N ASP A 195 17.54 5.24 11.94
CA ASP A 195 18.03 4.93 10.60
C ASP A 195 16.94 4.29 9.72
N VAL A 196 16.12 3.45 10.35
CA VAL A 196 14.93 2.84 9.75
C VAL A 196 13.83 3.90 9.59
N LEU A 197 13.51 4.66 10.65
CA LEU A 197 12.43 5.66 10.65
C LEU A 197 12.69 6.88 9.75
N SER A 198 13.95 7.18 9.45
CA SER A 198 14.31 8.20 8.46
C SER A 198 14.39 7.64 7.03
N GLY A 199 14.47 6.32 6.87
CA GLY A 199 14.67 5.66 5.59
C GLY A 199 16.06 5.92 4.98
N GLN A 200 17.02 6.43 5.76
CA GLN A 200 18.32 6.82 5.22
C GLN A 200 19.20 5.65 4.76
N LEU A 201 18.85 4.43 5.18
CA LEU A 201 19.44 3.15 4.76
C LEU A 201 18.59 2.40 3.72
N TYR A 202 17.57 3.04 3.13
CA TYR A 202 16.75 2.41 2.11
C TYR A 202 17.44 2.46 0.75
N ALA A 203 17.34 1.36 0.00
CA ALA A 203 17.85 1.28 -1.35
C ALA A 203 17.00 2.18 -2.26
N LYS A 204 17.67 3.03 -3.04
CA LYS A 204 17.04 3.73 -4.15
C LYS A 204 16.49 2.71 -5.12
N ARG A 205 15.27 2.97 -5.58
CA ARG A 205 14.53 2.16 -6.54
C ARG A 205 14.60 2.80 -7.93
N PHE A 206 14.16 2.06 -8.93
CA PHE A 206 13.91 2.61 -10.26
C PHE A 206 12.89 3.76 -10.20
N ASN A 207 13.34 4.97 -10.55
CA ASN A 207 12.58 6.22 -10.50
C ASN A 207 12.04 6.67 -11.87
N GLY A 208 12.18 5.85 -12.91
CA GLY A 208 11.72 6.14 -14.26
C GLY A 208 10.44 5.41 -14.65
N SER A 209 9.92 5.77 -15.82
CA SER A 209 8.82 5.07 -16.50
C SER A 209 9.07 5.05 -18.00
N TRP A 210 8.75 3.93 -18.66
CA TRP A 210 8.74 3.85 -20.12
C TRP A 210 7.72 4.83 -20.70
N SER A 211 8.14 5.54 -21.74
CA SER A 211 7.35 6.42 -22.58
C SER A 211 7.53 5.97 -24.04
N ASN A 212 7.20 6.84 -25.00
CA ASN A 212 7.11 6.51 -26.42
C ASN A 212 8.47 6.02 -26.96
N GLY A 213 8.46 4.99 -27.80
CA GLY A 213 9.68 4.50 -28.45
C GLY A 213 10.65 3.82 -27.48
N ASN A 214 11.89 4.31 -27.42
CA ASN A 214 12.94 3.82 -26.52
C ASN A 214 13.11 4.70 -25.26
N SER A 215 12.23 5.70 -25.06
CA SER A 215 12.41 6.70 -24.01
C SER A 215 11.99 6.22 -22.63
N LEU A 216 12.81 6.53 -21.64
CA LEU A 216 12.46 6.57 -20.22
C LEU A 216 12.31 8.02 -19.78
N ILE A 217 11.23 8.37 -19.10
CA ILE A 217 11.08 9.66 -18.43
C ILE A 217 11.25 9.46 -16.92
N TYR A 218 12.02 10.33 -16.28
CA TYR A 218 12.36 10.25 -14.84
C TYR A 218 12.56 11.64 -14.23
N LYS A 219 12.48 11.76 -12.91
CA LYS A 219 12.76 13.01 -12.18
C LYS A 219 14.19 12.96 -11.61
N GLU A 220 14.98 13.97 -11.91
CA GLU A 220 16.35 14.14 -11.40
C GLU A 220 16.49 15.53 -10.78
N ASN A 221 16.77 15.58 -9.47
CA ASN A 221 16.66 16.79 -8.67
C ASN A 221 15.26 17.43 -8.80
N THR A 222 15.16 18.63 -9.38
CA THR A 222 13.89 19.33 -9.65
C THR A 222 13.39 19.16 -11.08
N SER A 223 14.18 18.59 -11.99
CA SER A 223 13.88 18.52 -13.43
C SER A 223 13.24 17.19 -13.85
N ILE A 224 12.41 17.25 -14.88
CA ILE A 224 11.91 16.08 -15.61
C ILE A 224 12.86 15.83 -16.80
N MET A 225 13.43 14.63 -16.82
CA MET A 225 14.45 14.19 -17.77
C MET A 225 13.89 13.10 -18.68
N GLU A 226 14.36 13.04 -19.91
CA GLU A 226 14.17 11.92 -20.82
C GLU A 226 15.52 11.25 -21.12
N PHE A 227 15.50 9.93 -21.24
CA PHE A 227 16.64 9.10 -21.62
C PHE A 227 16.23 8.12 -22.72
N ASP A 228 16.85 8.20 -23.90
CA ASP A 228 16.62 7.24 -24.98
C ASP A 228 17.55 6.03 -24.82
N ALA A 229 16.97 4.86 -24.59
CA ALA A 229 17.71 3.63 -24.27
C ALA A 229 18.53 3.05 -25.45
N LYS A 230 18.30 3.52 -26.68
CA LYS A 230 18.96 3.03 -27.89
C LYS A 230 20.20 3.86 -28.26
N THR A 231 20.13 5.16 -28.05
CA THR A 231 21.20 6.14 -28.33
C THR A 231 22.07 6.41 -27.12
N GLY A 232 21.52 6.26 -25.91
CA GLY A 232 22.18 6.66 -24.67
C GLY A 232 22.06 8.15 -24.35
N GLU A 233 21.32 8.93 -25.15
CA GLU A 233 21.17 10.38 -24.96
C GLU A 233 20.26 10.71 -23.77
N ARG A 234 20.59 11.78 -23.05
CA ARG A 234 19.77 12.36 -21.97
C ARG A 234 19.39 13.79 -22.33
N SER A 235 18.11 14.11 -22.27
CA SER A 235 17.58 15.45 -22.53
C SER A 235 16.75 15.94 -21.34
N ILE A 236 16.69 17.26 -21.15
CA ILE A 236 15.82 17.89 -20.17
C ILE A 236 14.48 18.18 -20.87
N LEU A 237 13.38 17.62 -20.36
CA LEU A 237 12.05 17.96 -20.86
C LEU A 237 11.50 19.22 -20.20
N LEU A 238 11.68 19.35 -18.88
CA LEU A 238 11.26 20.51 -18.10
C LEU A 238 12.16 20.74 -16.87
N GLU A 239 12.65 21.97 -16.72
CA GLU A 239 13.37 22.44 -15.53
C GLU A 239 12.41 22.91 -14.42
N ASP A 240 12.87 22.94 -13.17
CA ASP A 240 12.14 23.45 -11.99
C ASP A 240 10.72 22.86 -11.76
N ALA A 241 10.50 21.65 -12.24
CA ALA A 241 9.29 20.84 -12.05
C ALA A 241 9.10 20.30 -10.61
N GLN A 242 9.65 20.98 -9.60
CA GLN A 242 9.63 20.52 -8.20
C GLN A 242 8.19 20.37 -7.67
N HIS A 243 7.32 21.34 -8.00
CA HIS A 243 5.91 21.39 -7.59
C HIS A 243 4.99 20.37 -8.29
N TYR A 244 5.47 19.71 -9.34
CA TYR A 244 4.72 18.67 -10.05
C TYR A 244 5.03 17.29 -9.45
N VAL A 245 3.97 16.58 -9.09
CA VAL A 245 4.04 15.24 -8.46
C VAL A 245 3.93 14.10 -9.46
N LEU A 246 3.29 14.35 -10.62
CA LEU A 246 3.05 13.39 -11.70
C LEU A 246 3.32 14.10 -13.05
N TYR A 247 3.90 13.39 -14.02
CA TYR A 247 4.24 13.93 -15.34
C TYR A 247 4.14 12.87 -16.46
N GLU A 248 3.20 13.01 -17.39
CA GLU A 248 2.98 12.03 -18.46
C GLU A 248 3.09 12.66 -19.85
N LYS A 249 3.87 12.06 -20.75
CA LYS A 249 4.00 12.52 -22.14
C LYS A 249 2.87 11.94 -23.00
N SER A 250 2.26 12.77 -23.85
CA SER A 250 1.26 12.35 -24.84
C SER A 250 1.85 11.33 -25.83
N ALA A 251 1.01 10.50 -26.46
CA ALA A 251 1.46 9.42 -27.34
C ALA A 251 2.16 9.91 -28.62
N ASP A 252 1.81 11.11 -29.11
CA ASP A 252 2.55 11.81 -30.18
C ASP A 252 3.88 12.44 -29.73
N GLY A 253 4.08 12.64 -28.43
CA GLY A 253 5.24 13.30 -27.86
C GLY A 253 5.20 14.84 -27.85
N GLU A 254 4.08 15.47 -28.20
CA GLU A 254 3.97 16.93 -28.27
C GLU A 254 3.73 17.63 -26.91
N PHE A 255 3.13 16.94 -25.94
CA PHE A 255 2.73 17.53 -24.67
C PHE A 255 3.19 16.72 -23.45
N LEU A 256 3.49 17.41 -22.35
CA LEU A 256 3.50 16.83 -21.00
C LEU A 256 2.23 17.25 -20.26
N LEU A 257 1.54 16.27 -19.65
CA LEU A 257 0.51 16.46 -18.64
C LEU A 257 1.19 16.51 -17.27
N LEU A 258 0.99 17.59 -16.51
CA LEU A 258 1.69 17.86 -15.26
C LEU A 258 0.70 18.09 -14.12
N ALA A 259 0.74 17.25 -13.07
CA ALA A 259 -0.17 17.36 -11.93
C ALA A 259 0.46 18.11 -10.75
N LYS A 260 -0.23 19.13 -10.24
CA LYS A 260 0.15 19.96 -9.08
C LYS A 260 -0.97 19.98 -8.03
N ASN A 261 -0.67 20.57 -6.86
CA ASN A 261 -1.64 20.74 -5.76
C ASN A 261 -2.34 19.44 -5.32
N TYR A 262 -1.60 18.33 -5.35
CA TYR A 262 -2.08 16.99 -5.01
C TYR A 262 -2.73 16.90 -3.62
N LYS A 263 -3.92 16.33 -3.57
CA LYS A 263 -4.67 15.98 -2.36
C LYS A 263 -5.04 14.50 -2.42
N LYS A 264 -4.40 13.67 -1.58
CA LYS A 264 -4.76 12.25 -1.42
C LYS A 264 -6.24 12.13 -1.01
N ASN A 265 -6.95 11.15 -1.56
CA ASN A 265 -8.26 10.71 -1.09
C ASN A 265 -8.10 9.35 -0.39
N PHE A 266 -8.32 8.22 -1.08
CA PHE A 266 -8.08 6.88 -0.55
C PHE A 266 -6.66 6.38 -0.92
N ARG A 267 -6.49 5.11 -1.29
CA ARG A 267 -5.17 4.49 -1.53
C ARG A 267 -4.50 4.97 -2.82
N TYR A 268 -5.28 5.06 -3.89
CA TYR A 268 -4.89 5.42 -5.24
C TYR A 268 -5.58 6.70 -5.71
N SER A 269 -6.78 7.01 -5.20
CA SER A 269 -7.50 8.23 -5.57
C SER A 269 -6.89 9.48 -4.93
N PHE A 270 -6.94 10.55 -5.71
CA PHE A 270 -6.47 11.87 -5.33
C PHE A 270 -7.17 12.90 -6.22
N LEU A 271 -7.14 14.15 -5.77
CA LEU A 271 -7.51 15.32 -6.54
C LEU A 271 -6.24 16.12 -6.86
N ALA A 272 -6.12 16.62 -8.10
CA ALA A 272 -5.03 17.50 -8.50
C ALA A 272 -5.50 18.55 -9.49
N GLU A 273 -4.79 19.68 -9.55
CA GLU A 273 -4.87 20.62 -10.67
C GLU A 273 -3.86 20.19 -11.74
N TYR A 274 -4.16 20.45 -13.00
CA TYR A 274 -3.32 20.00 -14.11
C TYR A 274 -2.94 21.17 -15.02
N ASP A 275 -1.68 21.16 -15.46
CA ASP A 275 -1.18 22.01 -16.54
C ASP A 275 -0.67 21.12 -17.68
N LEU A 276 -0.86 21.58 -18.91
CA LEU A 276 -0.28 21.01 -20.12
C LEU A 276 0.93 21.84 -20.52
N TYR A 277 2.05 21.19 -20.80
CA TYR A 277 3.27 21.85 -21.28
C TYR A 277 3.59 21.38 -22.69
N ASN A 278 3.57 22.30 -23.65
CA ASN A 278 3.87 21.99 -25.05
C ASN A 278 5.40 21.89 -25.23
N LEU A 279 5.87 20.70 -25.63
CA LEU A 279 7.30 20.42 -25.76
C LEU A 279 7.95 21.14 -26.96
N ASN A 280 7.16 21.58 -27.94
CA ASN A 280 7.63 22.32 -29.11
C ASN A 280 7.68 23.83 -28.85
N THR A 281 6.61 24.45 -28.36
CA THR A 281 6.53 25.90 -28.11
C THR A 281 7.10 26.33 -26.76
N LYS A 282 7.27 25.37 -25.82
CA LYS A 282 7.69 25.60 -24.43
C LYS A 282 6.68 26.41 -23.59
N GLU A 283 5.42 26.42 -24.01
CA GLU A 283 4.33 27.13 -23.33
C GLU A 283 3.59 26.25 -22.33
N PHE A 284 3.13 26.86 -21.24
CA PHE A 284 2.22 26.26 -20.26
C PHE A 284 0.78 26.69 -20.55
N ILE A 285 -0.12 25.71 -20.59
CA ILE A 285 -1.57 25.88 -20.74
C ILE A 285 -2.24 25.23 -19.54
N GLN A 286 -3.07 25.96 -18.80
CA GLN A 286 -3.85 25.37 -17.71
C GLN A 286 -4.90 24.41 -18.29
N LEU A 287 -5.02 23.21 -17.73
CA LEU A 287 -6.12 22.31 -18.09
C LEU A 287 -7.40 22.80 -17.42
N THR A 288 -8.38 23.17 -18.23
CA THR A 288 -9.68 23.68 -17.79
C THR A 288 -10.82 22.76 -18.22
N ILE A 289 -11.93 22.85 -17.48
CA ILE A 289 -13.25 22.34 -17.83
C ILE A 289 -14.21 23.52 -17.62
N GLN A 290 -15.17 23.73 -18.52
CA GLN A 290 -16.11 24.86 -18.47
C GLN A 290 -15.42 26.24 -18.42
N ASN A 291 -14.20 26.34 -18.98
CA ASN A 291 -13.28 27.48 -18.93
C ASN A 291 -12.65 27.80 -17.56
N GLU A 292 -12.82 26.96 -16.53
CA GLU A 292 -12.22 27.13 -15.21
C GLU A 292 -11.20 26.03 -14.88
N GLN A 293 -10.18 26.35 -14.06
CA GLN A 293 -9.21 25.37 -13.55
C GLN A 293 -9.78 24.75 -12.26
N HIS A 294 -9.94 23.43 -12.25
CA HIS A 294 -10.54 22.68 -11.14
C HIS A 294 -9.59 21.63 -10.57
N TYR A 295 -9.97 21.11 -9.40
CA TYR A 295 -9.44 19.85 -8.87
C TYR A 295 -10.09 18.68 -9.64
N LEU A 296 -9.30 17.95 -10.39
CA LEU A 296 -9.72 16.80 -11.19
C LEU A 296 -9.31 15.52 -10.48
N SER A 297 -10.20 14.53 -10.45
CA SER A 297 -9.93 13.18 -9.90
C SER A 297 -9.12 12.34 -10.90
N MET A 298 -9.44 12.48 -12.18
CA MET A 298 -8.82 11.74 -13.26
C MET A 298 -8.58 12.63 -14.49
N VAL A 299 -7.43 12.40 -15.12
CA VAL A 299 -7.01 12.89 -16.43
C VAL A 299 -6.11 11.80 -17.01
N GLN A 300 -6.43 11.33 -18.22
CA GLN A 300 -5.74 10.24 -18.90
C GLN A 300 -5.60 10.57 -20.39
N TRP A 301 -4.39 10.42 -20.94
CA TRP A 301 -4.16 10.53 -22.39
C TRP A 301 -4.78 9.34 -23.14
N SER A 302 -5.20 9.61 -24.38
CA SER A 302 -5.44 8.60 -25.40
C SER A 302 -4.14 7.84 -25.72
N PRO A 303 -4.20 6.53 -26.06
CA PRO A 303 -3.05 5.77 -26.53
C PRO A 303 -2.50 6.25 -27.89
N VAL A 304 -3.23 7.13 -28.59
CA VAL A 304 -2.83 7.73 -29.87
C VAL A 304 -3.03 9.26 -29.84
N GLY A 305 -2.04 10.00 -30.31
CA GLY A 305 -2.07 11.46 -30.37
C GLY A 305 -2.00 12.13 -28.99
N ASN A 306 -2.79 13.20 -28.83
CA ASN A 306 -2.94 13.98 -27.59
C ASN A 306 -4.41 14.24 -27.21
N ALA A 307 -5.34 13.40 -27.68
CA ALA A 307 -6.69 13.37 -27.12
C ALA A 307 -6.64 12.94 -25.63
N LEU A 308 -7.60 13.35 -24.82
CA LEU A 308 -7.62 13.03 -23.39
C LEU A 308 -9.03 12.91 -22.82
N VAL A 309 -9.18 12.09 -21.77
CA VAL A 309 -10.40 11.98 -20.96
C VAL A 309 -10.14 12.52 -19.55
N ILE A 310 -11.12 13.24 -19.01
CA ILE A 310 -11.10 13.89 -17.70
C ILE A 310 -12.29 13.39 -16.89
N ASN A 311 -12.11 13.15 -15.59
CA ASN A 311 -13.21 13.08 -14.64
C ASN A 311 -13.26 14.37 -13.81
N TYR A 312 -14.40 15.06 -13.86
CA TYR A 312 -14.72 16.24 -13.07
C TYR A 312 -16.11 16.04 -12.45
N ASP A 313 -16.21 16.26 -11.14
CA ASP A 313 -17.40 16.00 -10.32
C ASP A 313 -18.15 14.69 -10.67
N ARG A 314 -17.41 13.56 -10.62
CA ARG A 314 -17.89 12.19 -10.92
C ARG A 314 -18.34 11.97 -12.38
N ASN A 315 -18.25 12.96 -13.26
CA ASN A 315 -18.64 12.88 -14.67
C ASN A 315 -17.44 12.90 -15.62
N LEU A 316 -17.59 12.23 -16.77
CA LEU A 316 -16.56 12.10 -17.79
C LEU A 316 -16.68 13.18 -18.87
N TYR A 317 -15.55 13.78 -19.22
CA TYR A 317 -15.37 14.76 -20.29
C TYR A 317 -14.26 14.31 -21.22
N TYR A 318 -14.43 14.49 -22.52
CA TYR A 318 -13.45 14.14 -23.56
C TYR A 318 -12.98 15.37 -24.32
N LYS A 319 -11.70 15.42 -24.67
CA LYS A 319 -11.13 16.39 -25.60
C LYS A 319 -10.46 15.66 -26.75
N GLU A 320 -10.87 15.95 -27.99
CA GLU A 320 -10.31 15.33 -29.21
C GLU A 320 -8.82 15.67 -29.43
N SER A 321 -8.35 16.77 -28.84
CA SER A 321 -6.93 17.09 -28.69
C SER A 321 -6.72 17.85 -27.38
N ALA A 322 -5.47 17.95 -26.94
CA ALA A 322 -5.05 18.71 -25.76
C ALA A 322 -5.70 20.11 -25.67
N LEU A 323 -5.82 20.79 -26.82
CA LEU A 323 -6.30 22.16 -26.96
C LEU A 323 -7.73 22.29 -27.51
N ALA A 324 -8.43 21.18 -27.78
CA ALA A 324 -9.84 21.21 -28.19
C ALA A 324 -10.74 21.78 -27.08
N GLN A 325 -12.02 22.01 -27.40
CA GLN A 325 -13.05 22.16 -26.38
C GLN A 325 -13.43 20.78 -25.82
N GLU A 326 -13.86 20.74 -24.57
CA GLU A 326 -14.38 19.54 -23.92
C GLU A 326 -15.81 19.17 -24.36
N ILE A 327 -16.07 17.87 -24.44
CA ILE A 327 -17.36 17.25 -24.73
C ILE A 327 -17.75 16.43 -23.49
N ALA A 328 -18.91 16.69 -22.92
CA ALA A 328 -19.43 15.87 -21.82
C ALA A 328 -19.85 14.48 -22.36
N LEU A 329 -19.30 13.41 -21.79
CA LEU A 329 -19.70 12.03 -22.06
C LEU A 329 -20.78 11.53 -21.09
N THR A 330 -20.82 12.09 -19.88
CA THR A 330 -21.85 11.80 -18.85
C THR A 330 -22.30 13.10 -18.17
N SER A 331 -23.48 13.08 -17.55
CA SER A 331 -24.07 14.24 -16.87
C SER A 331 -24.97 13.83 -15.69
N ASP A 332 -24.55 12.84 -14.91
CA ASP A 332 -25.28 12.38 -13.72
C ASP A 332 -25.11 13.38 -12.56
N GLU A 333 -26.22 13.89 -12.03
CA GLU A 333 -26.24 14.82 -10.88
C GLU A 333 -26.31 14.10 -9.51
N GLN A 334 -26.64 12.81 -9.50
CA GLN A 334 -26.81 12.03 -8.28
C GLN A 334 -25.47 11.76 -7.59
N ALA A 335 -25.32 12.16 -6.34
CA ALA A 335 -24.05 12.08 -5.60
C ALA A 335 -23.49 10.64 -5.43
N GLY A 336 -24.37 9.62 -5.43
CA GLY A 336 -23.99 8.21 -5.37
C GLY A 336 -23.63 7.57 -6.72
N ILE A 337 -23.64 8.33 -7.82
CA ILE A 337 -23.25 7.83 -9.15
C ILE A 337 -21.82 8.27 -9.47
N LEU A 338 -20.97 7.33 -9.87
CA LEU A 338 -19.59 7.58 -10.28
C LEU A 338 -19.35 7.02 -11.69
N ASN A 339 -18.92 7.87 -12.63
CA ASN A 339 -18.64 7.46 -14.01
C ASN A 339 -17.13 7.40 -14.27
N GLY A 340 -16.59 6.20 -14.50
CA GLY A 340 -15.20 5.99 -14.92
C GLY A 340 -14.12 6.22 -13.85
N ILE A 341 -14.53 6.48 -12.61
CA ILE A 341 -13.68 6.38 -11.41
C ILE A 341 -14.35 5.38 -10.45
N PRO A 342 -13.57 4.52 -9.78
CA PRO A 342 -14.14 3.54 -8.85
C PRO A 342 -14.65 4.22 -7.56
N ASP A 343 -15.58 3.55 -6.89
CA ASP A 343 -15.92 3.79 -5.49
C ASP A 343 -14.82 3.25 -4.56
N TRP A 344 -15.03 3.32 -3.24
CA TRP A 344 -14.04 2.83 -2.26
C TRP A 344 -13.75 1.33 -2.43
N VAL A 345 -14.77 0.48 -2.62
CA VAL A 345 -14.58 -0.98 -2.63
C VAL A 345 -13.94 -1.47 -3.93
N TYR A 346 -14.29 -0.88 -5.08
CA TYR A 346 -13.60 -1.21 -6.33
C TYR A 346 -12.19 -0.62 -6.40
N GLU A 347 -11.91 0.53 -5.77
CA GLU A 347 -10.56 1.06 -5.67
C GLU A 347 -9.64 0.15 -4.86
N GLU A 348 -10.07 -0.26 -3.66
CA GLU A 348 -9.25 -1.01 -2.71
C GLU A 348 -9.16 -2.51 -3.06
N GLU A 349 -10.29 -3.17 -3.34
CA GLU A 349 -10.39 -4.65 -3.33
C GLU A 349 -10.60 -5.31 -4.72
N VAL A 350 -10.75 -4.50 -5.78
CA VAL A 350 -10.95 -4.99 -7.16
C VAL A 350 -9.86 -4.51 -8.13
N PHE A 351 -9.72 -3.20 -8.36
CA PHE A 351 -8.82 -2.66 -9.39
C PHE A 351 -7.45 -2.23 -8.87
N SER A 352 -7.30 -1.91 -7.57
CA SER A 352 -6.06 -1.32 -7.04
C SER A 352 -5.63 -0.06 -7.82
N SER A 353 -6.58 0.77 -8.21
CA SER A 353 -6.39 1.91 -9.12
C SER A 353 -7.46 2.98 -8.93
N ASN A 354 -7.18 4.24 -9.32
CA ASN A 354 -8.18 5.32 -9.34
C ASN A 354 -8.79 5.57 -10.72
N VAL A 355 -8.69 4.59 -11.62
CA VAL A 355 -9.13 4.65 -13.01
C VAL A 355 -10.06 3.49 -13.28
N ALA A 356 -11.26 3.78 -13.78
CA ALA A 356 -12.21 2.80 -14.31
C ALA A 356 -12.62 3.20 -15.75
N THR A 357 -11.65 3.69 -16.53
CA THR A 357 -11.76 4.03 -17.96
C THR A 357 -10.65 3.39 -18.79
N TRP A 358 -10.99 2.87 -19.97
CA TRP A 358 -10.08 2.15 -20.86
C TRP A 358 -10.35 2.53 -22.32
N PHE A 359 -9.42 3.26 -22.95
CA PHE A 359 -9.45 3.49 -24.40
C PHE A 359 -9.21 2.20 -25.18
N ASN A 360 -9.85 2.06 -26.34
CA ASN A 360 -9.43 1.06 -27.33
C ASN A 360 -8.05 1.42 -27.92
N PRO A 361 -7.34 0.48 -28.58
CA PRO A 361 -5.97 0.69 -29.04
C PRO A 361 -5.76 1.90 -29.96
N SER A 362 -6.75 2.22 -30.80
CA SER A 362 -6.75 3.37 -31.72
C SER A 362 -7.18 4.69 -31.09
N GLY A 363 -7.65 4.70 -29.83
CA GLY A 363 -8.18 5.90 -29.16
C GLY A 363 -9.52 6.39 -29.73
N THR A 364 -10.27 5.54 -30.44
CA THR A 364 -11.53 5.87 -31.12
C THR A 364 -12.79 5.47 -30.32
N GLN A 365 -12.64 4.56 -29.36
CA GLN A 365 -13.68 4.17 -28.41
C GLN A 365 -13.15 4.20 -26.97
N LEU A 366 -14.05 4.39 -26.02
CA LEU A 366 -13.78 4.38 -24.58
C LEU A 366 -14.73 3.40 -23.88
N ALA A 367 -14.21 2.49 -23.07
CA ALA A 367 -15.00 1.71 -22.12
C ALA A 367 -14.85 2.32 -20.72
N PHE A 368 -15.92 2.34 -19.93
CA PHE A 368 -15.87 2.77 -18.52
C PHE A 368 -16.92 2.06 -17.67
N ILE A 369 -16.72 2.00 -16.36
CA ILE A 369 -17.76 1.50 -15.44
C ILE A 369 -18.49 2.69 -14.80
N LYS A 370 -19.82 2.60 -14.80
CA LYS A 370 -20.71 3.42 -13.99
C LYS A 370 -21.03 2.67 -12.70
N PHE A 371 -20.70 3.27 -11.56
CA PHE A 371 -21.00 2.75 -10.22
C PHE A 371 -22.20 3.49 -9.65
N ASP A 372 -23.05 2.77 -8.93
CA ASP A 372 -24.21 3.30 -8.23
C ASP A 372 -24.25 2.79 -6.79
N ASP A 373 -23.83 3.68 -5.89
CA ASP A 373 -23.75 3.49 -4.43
C ASP A 373 -25.06 3.84 -3.69
N SER A 374 -26.15 4.15 -4.39
CA SER A 374 -27.40 4.59 -3.73
C SER A 374 -28.00 3.55 -2.76
N SER A 375 -27.67 2.27 -2.93
CA SER A 375 -28.02 1.18 -1.99
C SER A 375 -26.89 0.78 -1.03
N THR A 376 -25.67 1.29 -1.23
CA THR A 376 -24.53 0.98 -0.38
C THR A 376 -24.65 1.71 0.96
N HIS A 377 -24.36 1.05 2.08
CA HIS A 377 -24.42 1.70 3.38
C HIS A 377 -23.29 2.73 3.55
N LEU A 378 -23.66 3.90 4.09
CA LEU A 378 -22.70 4.95 4.45
C LEU A 378 -22.12 4.69 5.84
N ILE A 379 -20.80 4.70 5.96
CA ILE A 379 -20.08 4.80 7.23
C ILE A 379 -19.59 6.24 7.45
N ASN A 380 -19.52 6.66 8.72
CA ASN A 380 -19.16 8.01 9.12
C ASN A 380 -18.05 7.96 10.19
N PHE A 381 -16.97 8.72 9.98
CA PHE A 381 -15.86 8.90 10.90
C PHE A 381 -15.79 10.33 11.44
N PRO A 382 -15.54 10.53 12.74
CA PRO A 382 -15.23 11.85 13.27
C PRO A 382 -13.82 12.28 12.85
N TYR A 383 -13.71 13.50 12.33
CA TYR A 383 -12.46 14.18 12.01
C TYR A 383 -12.25 15.34 12.98
N TYR A 384 -11.17 15.29 13.77
CA TYR A 384 -10.92 16.21 14.89
C TYR A 384 -10.17 17.48 14.48
N GLY A 385 -9.33 17.41 13.45
CA GLY A 385 -8.66 18.53 12.83
C GLY A 385 -7.60 19.24 13.68
N ASP A 386 -7.19 20.42 13.23
CA ASP A 386 -6.08 21.18 13.81
C ASP A 386 -6.44 21.86 15.15
N ALA A 387 -5.63 21.61 16.17
CA ALA A 387 -5.78 22.22 17.49
C ALA A 387 -5.71 23.77 17.43
N GLY A 388 -6.80 24.42 17.84
CA GLY A 388 -6.91 25.88 17.89
C GLY A 388 -7.54 26.52 16.65
N ASP A 389 -7.94 25.74 15.64
CA ASP A 389 -8.79 26.21 14.56
C ASP A 389 -10.27 26.12 14.97
N LEU A 390 -10.98 27.25 14.95
CA LEU A 390 -12.40 27.31 15.32
C LEU A 390 -13.33 26.54 14.36
N ARG A 391 -12.86 26.20 13.15
CA ARG A 391 -13.60 25.33 12.22
C ARG A 391 -13.84 23.93 12.79
N TYR A 392 -12.97 23.48 13.69
CA TYR A 392 -13.05 22.18 14.36
C TYR A 392 -13.48 22.28 15.83
N GLN A 393 -14.19 23.37 16.20
CA GLN A 393 -14.80 23.48 17.54
C GLN A 393 -15.78 22.33 17.81
N TYR A 394 -16.42 21.84 16.75
CA TYR A 394 -17.13 20.56 16.70
C TYR A 394 -16.40 19.69 15.66
N PRO A 395 -16.17 18.39 15.92
CA PRO A 395 -15.58 17.49 14.92
C PRO A 395 -16.39 17.51 13.63
N LEU A 396 -15.69 17.45 12.49
CA LEU A 396 -16.33 17.22 11.20
C LEU A 396 -16.55 15.72 10.99
N HIS A 397 -17.24 15.39 9.90
CA HIS A 397 -17.58 14.02 9.53
C HIS A 397 -17.05 13.69 8.14
N GLN A 398 -16.28 12.60 8.04
CA GLN A 398 -15.95 11.99 6.76
C GLN A 398 -16.92 10.84 6.53
N VAL A 399 -17.58 10.83 5.37
CA VAL A 399 -18.58 9.83 5.00
C VAL A 399 -18.09 9.04 3.78
N ILE A 400 -18.21 7.72 3.82
CA ILE A 400 -17.77 6.80 2.76
C ILE A 400 -18.91 5.79 2.52
N ALA A 401 -19.21 5.49 1.26
CA ALA A 401 -20.03 4.34 0.90
C ALA A 401 -19.16 3.07 1.05
N TYR A 402 -19.56 2.17 1.95
CA TYR A 402 -18.77 0.99 2.31
C TYR A 402 -19.69 -0.23 2.52
N PRO A 403 -19.68 -1.20 1.59
CA PRO A 403 -20.43 -2.44 1.77
C PRO A 403 -19.68 -3.36 2.73
N LYS A 404 -20.25 -3.62 3.92
CA LYS A 404 -19.75 -4.67 4.83
C LYS A 404 -20.25 -6.05 4.39
N ALA A 405 -19.57 -7.11 4.80
CA ALA A 405 -19.99 -8.49 4.53
C ALA A 405 -21.49 -8.74 4.80
N GLY A 406 -22.20 -9.24 3.78
CA GLY A 406 -23.64 -9.49 3.78
C GLY A 406 -24.55 -8.30 3.45
N SER A 407 -24.02 -7.07 3.33
CA SER A 407 -24.80 -5.89 2.92
C SER A 407 -24.84 -5.70 1.40
N SER A 408 -25.56 -4.70 0.89
CA SER A 408 -25.63 -4.39 -0.54
C SER A 408 -24.32 -3.80 -1.06
N ASN A 409 -23.80 -4.37 -2.14
CA ASN A 409 -22.69 -3.81 -2.93
C ASN A 409 -23.18 -2.66 -3.83
N PRO A 410 -22.27 -1.81 -4.33
CA PRO A 410 -22.58 -0.91 -5.45
C PRO A 410 -23.09 -1.71 -6.66
N ARG A 411 -24.10 -1.17 -7.35
CA ARG A 411 -24.47 -1.65 -8.70
C ARG A 411 -23.42 -1.16 -9.70
N VAL A 412 -23.09 -1.97 -10.69
CA VAL A 412 -22.11 -1.61 -11.72
C VAL A 412 -22.60 -1.90 -13.13
N GLU A 413 -22.46 -0.92 -14.01
CA GLU A 413 -22.75 -1.04 -15.45
C GLU A 413 -21.47 -0.79 -16.24
N LEU A 414 -21.13 -1.70 -17.17
CA LEU A 414 -20.02 -1.50 -18.10
C LEU A 414 -20.54 -0.81 -19.37
N VAL A 415 -20.01 0.37 -19.66
CA VAL A 415 -20.46 1.27 -20.72
C VAL A 415 -19.37 1.43 -21.77
N MET A 416 -19.75 1.40 -23.06
CA MET A 416 -18.92 1.73 -24.20
C MET A 416 -19.36 3.07 -24.81
N VAL A 417 -18.39 3.84 -25.30
CA VAL A 417 -18.57 5.15 -25.94
C VAL A 417 -17.84 5.19 -27.28
N ASP A 418 -18.56 5.52 -28.37
CA ASP A 418 -17.97 5.88 -29.67
C ASP A 418 -17.59 7.37 -29.66
N LEU A 419 -16.29 7.66 -29.52
CA LEU A 419 -15.80 9.03 -29.36
C LEU A 419 -15.98 9.87 -30.64
N LYS A 420 -16.03 9.25 -31.82
CA LYS A 420 -16.30 9.95 -33.09
C LYS A 420 -17.75 10.39 -33.17
N ARG A 421 -18.68 9.56 -32.71
CA ARG A 421 -20.10 9.94 -32.60
C ARG A 421 -20.34 11.00 -31.54
N ALA A 422 -19.61 10.95 -30.41
CA ALA A 422 -19.66 11.98 -29.39
C ALA A 422 -19.23 13.35 -29.94
N VAL A 423 -18.11 13.42 -30.67
CA VAL A 423 -17.68 14.65 -31.39
C VAL A 423 -18.71 15.12 -32.41
N ALA A 424 -19.40 14.19 -33.10
CA ALA A 424 -20.45 14.51 -34.07
C ALA A 424 -21.82 14.85 -33.44
N GLY A 425 -21.97 14.77 -32.11
CA GLY A 425 -23.26 14.99 -31.42
C GLY A 425 -24.33 13.93 -31.71
N GLY A 426 -23.93 12.72 -32.11
CA GLY A 426 -24.83 11.58 -32.34
C GLY A 426 -25.11 10.76 -31.08
N ASP A 427 -25.81 9.64 -31.23
CA ASP A 427 -25.90 8.63 -30.17
C ASP A 427 -24.60 7.80 -30.14
N PHE A 428 -23.95 7.77 -28.98
CA PHE A 428 -22.61 7.23 -28.78
C PHE A 428 -22.50 6.22 -27.63
N VAL A 429 -23.55 5.99 -26.84
CA VAL A 429 -23.48 5.20 -25.60
C VAL A 429 -24.08 3.80 -25.80
N THR A 430 -23.33 2.76 -25.44
CA THR A 430 -23.81 1.37 -25.42
C THR A 430 -23.51 0.73 -24.07
N VAL A 431 -24.54 0.26 -23.35
CA VAL A 431 -24.36 -0.53 -22.12
C VAL A 431 -24.14 -2.00 -22.47
N MET A 432 -23.09 -2.61 -21.92
CA MET A 432 -22.76 -4.02 -22.12
C MET A 432 -23.68 -4.94 -21.29
N PRO A 433 -24.41 -5.89 -21.90
CA PRO A 433 -25.34 -6.74 -21.15
C PRO A 433 -24.66 -7.73 -20.19
N VAL A 434 -25.08 -7.74 -18.91
CA VAL A 434 -24.61 -8.68 -17.87
C VAL A 434 -24.69 -10.15 -18.34
N PRO A 435 -23.63 -10.96 -18.18
CA PRO A 435 -23.65 -12.38 -18.59
C PRO A 435 -24.85 -13.14 -18.04
N SER A 436 -25.52 -13.93 -18.87
CA SER A 436 -26.81 -14.55 -18.50
C SER A 436 -26.73 -15.53 -17.31
N ALA A 437 -25.54 -16.04 -16.97
CA ALA A 437 -25.30 -16.85 -15.78
C ALA A 437 -25.25 -16.03 -14.47
N LEU A 438 -25.09 -14.71 -14.56
CA LEU A 438 -25.01 -13.73 -13.47
C LEU A 438 -26.21 -12.77 -13.46
N ASN A 439 -27.33 -13.13 -14.09
CA ASN A 439 -28.50 -12.27 -14.27
C ASN A 439 -29.35 -12.14 -12.99
N THR A 440 -28.71 -11.74 -11.90
CA THR A 440 -29.26 -11.22 -10.66
C THR A 440 -28.87 -9.75 -10.58
N GLU A 441 -29.83 -8.85 -10.35
CA GLU A 441 -29.64 -7.40 -10.59
C GLU A 441 -28.55 -6.71 -9.72
N THR A 442 -27.99 -7.38 -8.70
CA THR A 442 -27.06 -6.77 -7.73
C THR A 442 -25.89 -7.64 -7.19
N ASP A 443 -25.75 -8.92 -7.59
CA ASP A 443 -24.80 -9.86 -6.95
C ASP A 443 -23.62 -10.31 -7.86
N TYR A 444 -23.10 -9.42 -8.71
CA TYR A 444 -21.90 -9.67 -9.53
C TYR A 444 -20.82 -8.59 -9.36
N ILE A 445 -19.60 -8.91 -9.78
CA ILE A 445 -18.42 -8.04 -9.69
C ILE A 445 -17.71 -8.01 -11.05
N VAL A 446 -17.37 -6.83 -11.57
CA VAL A 446 -16.59 -6.68 -12.82
C VAL A 446 -15.11 -6.50 -12.46
N THR A 447 -14.33 -7.58 -12.50
CA THR A 447 -12.95 -7.58 -11.98
C THR A 447 -11.90 -7.07 -12.97
N VAL A 448 -12.21 -7.09 -14.26
CA VAL A 448 -11.30 -6.68 -15.34
C VAL A 448 -12.10 -6.05 -16.47
N VAL A 449 -11.56 -4.96 -17.04
CA VAL A 449 -11.93 -4.44 -18.36
C VAL A 449 -10.65 -4.19 -19.16
N SER A 450 -10.67 -4.55 -20.44
CA SER A 450 -9.56 -4.40 -21.39
C SER A 450 -10.10 -4.46 -22.83
N TRP A 451 -9.24 -4.44 -23.84
CA TRP A 451 -9.62 -4.51 -25.26
C TRP A 451 -8.87 -5.63 -25.97
N VAL A 452 -9.60 -6.49 -26.70
CA VAL A 452 -9.00 -7.56 -27.53
C VAL A 452 -8.41 -6.96 -28.80
N ASP A 453 -9.13 -6.03 -29.42
CA ASP A 453 -8.78 -5.27 -30.62
C ASP A 453 -9.44 -3.87 -30.54
N ASP A 454 -9.73 -3.20 -31.66
CA ASP A 454 -10.38 -1.88 -31.68
C ASP A 454 -11.91 -1.93 -31.51
N ASP A 455 -12.54 -3.09 -31.76
CA ASP A 455 -13.99 -3.25 -31.76
C ASP A 455 -14.50 -4.06 -30.56
N ASN A 456 -13.67 -4.95 -30.00
CA ASN A 456 -14.05 -5.91 -28.97
C ASN A 456 -13.50 -5.54 -27.59
N VAL A 457 -14.39 -5.11 -26.68
CA VAL A 457 -14.09 -5.01 -25.24
C VAL A 457 -13.99 -6.42 -24.65
N LEU A 458 -12.96 -6.67 -23.85
CA LEU A 458 -12.86 -7.81 -22.96
C LEU A 458 -13.25 -7.39 -21.54
N SER A 459 -14.09 -8.18 -20.87
CA SER A 459 -14.36 -8.01 -19.45
C SER A 459 -14.40 -9.35 -18.72
N ILE A 460 -14.11 -9.33 -17.43
CA ILE A 460 -14.26 -10.49 -16.54
C ILE A 460 -15.31 -10.16 -15.48
N TRP A 461 -16.28 -11.06 -15.36
CA TRP A 461 -17.40 -10.94 -14.45
C TRP A 461 -17.36 -12.11 -13.47
N MET A 462 -17.44 -11.83 -12.17
CA MET A 462 -17.52 -12.84 -11.12
C MET A 462 -18.89 -12.81 -10.44
N ASN A 463 -19.28 -13.93 -9.85
CA ASN A 463 -20.33 -13.91 -8.83
C ASN A 463 -19.81 -13.22 -7.55
N ARG A 464 -20.72 -12.71 -6.72
CA ARG A 464 -20.41 -12.02 -5.46
C ARG A 464 -19.42 -12.73 -4.53
N ILE A 465 -19.56 -14.04 -4.33
CA ILE A 465 -18.63 -14.84 -3.49
C ILE A 465 -17.32 -15.24 -4.21
N GLN A 466 -17.13 -14.80 -5.46
CA GLN A 466 -15.88 -14.88 -6.22
C GLN A 466 -15.32 -16.30 -6.39
N ASN A 467 -16.20 -17.31 -6.45
CA ASN A 467 -15.86 -18.69 -6.74
C ASN A 467 -16.24 -19.14 -8.16
N ALA A 468 -16.91 -18.28 -8.95
CA ALA A 468 -17.16 -18.48 -10.37
C ALA A 468 -16.88 -17.19 -11.16
N ALA A 469 -16.24 -17.33 -12.32
CA ALA A 469 -15.84 -16.23 -13.18
C ALA A 469 -16.12 -16.52 -14.67
N TYR A 470 -16.45 -15.47 -15.42
CA TYR A 470 -16.78 -15.51 -16.84
C TYR A 470 -15.95 -14.46 -17.59
N VAL A 471 -15.16 -14.91 -18.57
CA VAL A 471 -14.41 -14.02 -19.48
C VAL A 471 -15.27 -13.78 -20.71
N VAL A 472 -15.50 -12.52 -21.02
CA VAL A 472 -16.54 -12.07 -21.94
C VAL A 472 -15.94 -11.12 -22.97
N THR A 473 -16.35 -11.23 -24.23
CA THR A 473 -16.11 -10.23 -25.27
C THR A 473 -17.41 -9.60 -25.75
N PHE A 474 -17.36 -8.34 -26.15
CA PHE A 474 -18.50 -7.58 -26.65
C PHE A 474 -18.07 -6.61 -27.75
N ASP A 475 -18.75 -6.68 -28.90
CA ASP A 475 -18.47 -5.87 -30.11
C ASP A 475 -19.40 -4.64 -30.25
N GLY A 476 -20.07 -4.24 -29.16
CA GLY A 476 -21.11 -3.23 -29.15
C GLY A 476 -22.52 -3.73 -29.53
N LEU A 477 -22.66 -4.96 -30.04
CA LEU A 477 -23.94 -5.57 -30.42
C LEU A 477 -24.13 -6.98 -29.83
N ASN A 478 -23.09 -7.82 -29.90
CA ASN A 478 -23.10 -9.24 -29.57
C ASN A 478 -22.13 -9.52 -28.43
N ARG A 479 -22.65 -10.04 -27.33
CA ARG A 479 -21.86 -10.51 -26.18
C ARG A 479 -21.57 -12.01 -26.30
N LYS A 480 -20.31 -12.41 -26.11
CA LYS A 480 -19.86 -13.81 -26.13
C LYS A 480 -19.09 -14.13 -24.85
N VAL A 481 -19.40 -15.24 -24.20
CA VAL A 481 -18.57 -15.80 -23.12
C VAL A 481 -17.54 -16.72 -23.76
N ILE A 482 -16.25 -16.39 -23.66
CA ILE A 482 -15.16 -17.14 -24.32
C ILE A 482 -14.50 -18.18 -23.41
N TYR A 483 -14.58 -17.96 -22.08
CA TYR A 483 -14.09 -18.87 -21.05
C TYR A 483 -14.87 -18.67 -19.75
N SER A 484 -14.92 -19.71 -18.92
CA SER A 484 -15.48 -19.66 -17.56
C SER A 484 -14.71 -20.57 -16.61
N ALA A 485 -14.52 -20.14 -15.37
CA ALA A 485 -13.87 -20.89 -14.31
C ALA A 485 -14.79 -21.02 -13.08
N GLU A 486 -14.69 -22.14 -12.37
CA GLU A 486 -15.37 -22.40 -11.10
C GLU A 486 -14.38 -23.07 -10.13
N SER A 487 -14.27 -22.53 -8.92
CA SER A 487 -13.47 -23.11 -7.83
C SER A 487 -14.35 -23.79 -6.80
N LYS A 488 -14.13 -25.09 -6.60
CA LYS A 488 -14.87 -25.93 -5.63
C LYS A 488 -14.16 -26.05 -4.29
N THR A 489 -12.91 -25.63 -4.22
CA THR A 489 -12.05 -25.73 -3.03
C THR A 489 -11.68 -24.38 -2.43
N GLY A 490 -11.88 -23.28 -3.17
CA GLY A 490 -11.54 -21.92 -2.79
C GLY A 490 -12.29 -20.89 -3.64
N TRP A 491 -11.59 -19.82 -3.99
CA TRP A 491 -12.03 -18.74 -4.87
C TRP A 491 -11.40 -18.86 -6.27
N VAL A 492 -11.78 -17.98 -7.20
CA VAL A 492 -11.16 -17.82 -8.52
C VAL A 492 -10.30 -16.55 -8.54
N ASP A 493 -9.10 -16.65 -9.09
CA ASP A 493 -8.16 -15.53 -9.22
C ASP A 493 -8.12 -15.02 -10.68
N LEU A 494 -8.98 -14.05 -10.98
CA LEU A 494 -9.08 -13.39 -12.30
C LEU A 494 -9.35 -11.88 -12.16
N TYR A 495 -8.44 -11.19 -11.46
CA TYR A 495 -8.44 -9.72 -11.33
C TYR A 495 -7.38 -9.05 -12.24
N THR A 496 -6.56 -9.85 -12.91
CA THR A 496 -5.54 -9.40 -13.86
C THR A 496 -6.09 -9.44 -15.29
N ALA A 497 -5.92 -8.36 -16.04
CA ALA A 497 -6.18 -8.35 -17.47
C ALA A 497 -5.27 -9.35 -18.21
N PRO A 498 -5.80 -10.23 -19.07
CA PRO A 498 -4.97 -11.15 -19.84
C PRO A 498 -4.09 -10.39 -20.83
N PHE A 499 -2.89 -10.92 -21.05
CA PHE A 499 -2.02 -10.44 -22.12
C PHE A 499 -2.55 -10.95 -23.45
N ARG A 500 -2.61 -10.10 -24.47
CA ARG A 500 -2.97 -10.51 -25.85
C ARG A 500 -1.73 -10.60 -26.73
N ASN A 501 -1.77 -11.48 -27.73
CA ASN A 501 -0.81 -11.43 -28.83
C ASN A 501 -1.12 -10.26 -29.79
N ARG A 502 -0.22 -10.01 -30.75
CA ARG A 502 -0.25 -8.84 -31.64
C ARG A 502 -1.58 -8.57 -32.36
N ASN A 503 -2.28 -9.61 -32.77
CA ASN A 503 -3.54 -9.54 -33.52
C ASN A 503 -4.77 -9.84 -32.64
N GLY A 504 -4.63 -9.84 -31.32
CA GLY A 504 -5.69 -10.13 -30.37
C GLY A 504 -6.16 -11.59 -30.33
N SER A 505 -5.75 -12.45 -31.28
CA SER A 505 -6.32 -13.79 -31.50
C SER A 505 -6.07 -14.82 -30.40
N ARG A 506 -5.10 -14.55 -29.52
CA ARG A 506 -4.83 -15.36 -28.33
C ARG A 506 -4.59 -14.49 -27.11
N LEU A 507 -5.07 -14.99 -25.98
CA LEU A 507 -4.97 -14.41 -24.65
C LEU A 507 -4.13 -15.34 -23.76
N ALA A 508 -3.33 -14.76 -22.88
CA ALA A 508 -2.49 -15.47 -21.92
C ALA A 508 -2.87 -15.05 -20.50
N PHE A 509 -3.13 -16.04 -19.66
CA PHE A 509 -3.55 -15.90 -18.27
C PHE A 509 -2.52 -16.57 -17.35
N VAL A 510 -2.45 -16.13 -16.10
CA VAL A 510 -1.82 -16.87 -15.01
C VAL A 510 -2.95 -17.54 -14.22
N LEU A 511 -3.14 -18.84 -14.40
CA LEU A 511 -4.27 -19.59 -13.84
C LEU A 511 -3.82 -20.94 -13.28
N PRO A 512 -4.56 -21.55 -12.34
CA PRO A 512 -4.22 -22.85 -11.80
C PRO A 512 -4.18 -23.97 -12.85
N HIS A 513 -3.10 -24.73 -12.83
CA HIS A 513 -2.91 -25.97 -13.57
C HIS A 513 -2.19 -26.96 -12.66
N ASN A 514 -2.79 -28.14 -12.42
CA ASN A 514 -2.25 -29.18 -11.53
C ASN A 514 -1.77 -28.64 -10.16
N ASN A 515 -2.65 -27.91 -9.44
CA ASN A 515 -2.41 -27.29 -8.12
C ASN A 515 -1.48 -26.05 -8.10
N TYR A 516 -0.85 -25.63 -9.20
CA TYR A 516 0.04 -24.44 -9.23
C TYR A 516 -0.43 -23.40 -10.26
N LYS A 517 -0.26 -22.10 -10.00
CA LYS A 517 -0.58 -21.07 -11.01
C LYS A 517 0.48 -21.13 -12.13
N HIS A 518 0.03 -21.20 -13.38
CA HIS A 518 0.86 -21.35 -14.57
C HIS A 518 0.37 -20.46 -15.72
N VAL A 519 1.24 -20.19 -16.70
CA VAL A 519 0.83 -19.52 -17.95
C VAL A 519 -0.04 -20.46 -18.76
N GLN A 520 -1.25 -20.02 -19.10
CA GLN A 520 -2.19 -20.76 -19.94
C GLN A 520 -2.73 -19.86 -21.05
N LEU A 521 -2.91 -20.43 -22.24
CA LEU A 521 -3.39 -19.73 -23.43
C LEU A 521 -4.87 -20.04 -23.72
N LEU A 522 -5.57 -19.06 -24.28
CA LEU A 522 -6.96 -19.13 -24.75
C LEU A 522 -7.02 -18.49 -26.15
N SER A 523 -7.76 -19.08 -27.09
CA SER A 523 -8.07 -18.38 -28.35
C SER A 523 -9.25 -17.45 -28.15
N SER A 524 -9.11 -16.18 -28.53
CA SER A 524 -10.23 -15.21 -28.53
C SER A 524 -11.10 -15.33 -29.79
N THR A 525 -10.52 -15.83 -30.88
CA THR A 525 -11.15 -15.93 -32.20
C THR A 525 -11.85 -17.27 -32.38
N VAL A 526 -13.11 -17.42 -31.97
CA VAL A 526 -13.92 -18.58 -32.39
C VAL A 526 -15.37 -18.23 -32.74
N ALA A 527 -15.86 -18.91 -33.79
CA ALA A 527 -17.22 -18.92 -34.29
C ALA A 527 -18.11 -20.00 -33.63
N SER A 528 -17.85 -20.37 -32.37
CA SER A 528 -18.58 -21.41 -31.63
C SER A 528 -19.26 -20.84 -30.39
N SER A 529 -20.40 -21.43 -30.01
CA SER A 529 -21.17 -21.06 -28.81
C SER A 529 -20.59 -21.59 -27.50
N GLU A 530 -19.68 -22.56 -27.56
CA GLU A 530 -19.16 -23.27 -26.39
C GLU A 530 -17.89 -22.62 -25.80
N PRO A 531 -17.74 -22.55 -24.46
CA PRO A 531 -16.51 -22.13 -23.81
C PRO A 531 -15.33 -23.04 -24.16
N GLN A 532 -14.15 -22.46 -24.36
CA GLN A 532 -12.95 -23.20 -24.74
C GLN A 532 -12.17 -23.73 -23.54
N ALA A 533 -11.42 -24.81 -23.78
CA ALA A 533 -10.39 -25.27 -22.86
C ALA A 533 -9.13 -24.38 -22.95
N LEU A 534 -8.45 -24.19 -21.81
CA LEU A 534 -7.15 -23.54 -21.75
C LEU A 534 -6.03 -24.50 -22.20
N GLU A 535 -5.04 -23.96 -22.92
CA GLU A 535 -3.81 -24.66 -23.30
C GLU A 535 -2.69 -24.29 -22.30
N PRO A 536 -2.22 -25.20 -21.44
CA PRO A 536 -1.12 -24.91 -20.52
C PRO A 536 0.20 -24.74 -21.28
N LEU A 537 0.84 -23.58 -21.10
CA LEU A 537 2.14 -23.26 -21.70
C LEU A 537 3.31 -23.58 -20.77
N THR A 538 3.08 -23.53 -19.46
CA THR A 538 4.04 -23.91 -18.42
C THR A 538 3.43 -24.94 -17.48
N GLU A 539 4.25 -25.82 -16.93
CA GLU A 539 3.87 -26.82 -15.92
C GLU A 539 5.04 -27.07 -14.94
N GLY A 540 4.75 -27.61 -13.76
CA GLY A 540 5.72 -27.99 -12.72
C GLY A 540 5.19 -27.75 -11.30
N LYS A 541 6.02 -27.98 -10.27
CA LYS A 541 5.66 -27.69 -8.86
C LYS A 541 6.15 -26.32 -8.40
N TYR A 542 5.99 -25.30 -9.24
CA TYR A 542 6.37 -23.92 -8.97
C TYR A 542 5.24 -22.98 -9.41
N VAL A 543 5.20 -21.78 -8.84
CA VAL A 543 4.17 -20.78 -9.15
C VAL A 543 4.73 -19.73 -10.10
N VAL A 544 4.03 -19.56 -11.22
CA VAL A 544 4.10 -18.33 -12.02
C VAL A 544 3.38 -17.23 -11.23
N ASP A 545 4.09 -16.15 -10.95
CA ASP A 545 3.58 -14.98 -10.22
C ASP A 545 2.82 -14.06 -11.18
N SER A 546 3.49 -13.59 -12.23
CA SER A 546 2.91 -12.64 -13.18
C SER A 546 3.49 -12.79 -14.59
N ILE A 547 2.65 -12.55 -15.61
CA ILE A 547 3.14 -12.24 -16.95
C ILE A 547 3.51 -10.75 -16.97
N LEU A 548 4.59 -10.39 -17.67
CA LEU A 548 5.11 -9.02 -17.72
C LEU A 548 5.09 -8.40 -19.13
N HIS A 549 5.24 -9.21 -20.18
CA HIS A 549 5.20 -8.75 -21.57
C HIS A 549 4.91 -9.92 -22.53
N TRP A 550 4.29 -9.63 -23.69
CA TRP A 550 4.17 -10.57 -24.80
C TRP A 550 4.69 -9.89 -26.08
N ASP A 551 5.87 -10.31 -26.55
CA ASP A 551 6.42 -9.85 -27.81
C ASP A 551 5.56 -10.34 -28.98
N GLY A 552 4.92 -9.39 -29.66
CA GLY A 552 4.11 -9.63 -30.84
C GLY A 552 4.87 -9.95 -32.13
N LYS A 553 6.21 -9.86 -32.16
CA LYS A 553 7.04 -10.13 -33.34
C LYS A 553 7.47 -11.60 -33.44
N ASN A 554 8.00 -12.16 -32.35
CA ASN A 554 8.50 -13.53 -32.30
C ASN A 554 7.58 -14.47 -31.48
N ASP A 555 6.51 -13.92 -30.91
CA ASP A 555 5.49 -14.64 -30.13
C ASP A 555 6.06 -15.23 -28.82
N ILE A 556 6.66 -14.34 -28.01
CA ILE A 556 7.37 -14.70 -26.77
C ILE A 556 6.70 -14.04 -25.57
N ILE A 557 6.34 -14.85 -24.58
CA ILE A 557 5.81 -14.41 -23.30
C ILE A 557 6.95 -14.33 -22.28
N PHE A 558 7.07 -13.16 -21.65
CA PHE A 558 7.96 -12.91 -20.52
C PHE A 558 7.15 -12.93 -19.23
N TYR A 559 7.59 -13.70 -18.25
CA TYR A 559 6.87 -13.90 -16.99
C TYR A 559 7.84 -14.06 -15.82
N THR A 560 7.37 -13.84 -14.59
CA THR A 560 8.09 -14.18 -13.37
C THR A 560 7.55 -15.45 -12.73
N ALA A 561 8.45 -16.24 -12.18
CA ALA A 561 8.12 -17.45 -11.44
C ALA A 561 9.15 -17.72 -10.35
N ASN A 562 8.74 -18.47 -9.33
CA ASN A 562 9.65 -19.08 -8.37
C ASN A 562 10.16 -20.43 -8.88
N THR A 563 10.84 -21.20 -8.02
CA THR A 563 11.30 -22.56 -8.34
C THR A 563 10.72 -23.58 -7.37
N GLU A 564 10.75 -24.86 -7.74
CA GLU A 564 10.17 -25.95 -6.94
C GLU A 564 10.76 -26.04 -5.51
N ASP A 565 12.08 -25.88 -5.36
CA ASP A 565 12.76 -25.93 -4.06
C ASP A 565 12.71 -24.58 -3.31
N HIS A 566 12.68 -23.46 -4.06
CA HIS A 566 12.84 -22.10 -3.55
C HIS A 566 11.65 -21.18 -3.90
N PRO A 567 10.49 -21.33 -3.22
CA PRO A 567 9.38 -20.40 -3.35
C PRO A 567 9.70 -18.98 -2.87
N GLU A 568 10.76 -18.80 -2.06
CA GLU A 568 11.26 -17.50 -1.61
C GLU A 568 12.00 -16.68 -2.69
N GLN A 569 12.28 -17.30 -3.85
CA GLN A 569 12.97 -16.69 -5.00
C GLN A 569 11.95 -16.25 -6.06
N LEU A 570 12.32 -15.27 -6.90
CA LEU A 570 11.50 -14.85 -8.03
C LEU A 570 12.39 -14.43 -9.20
N HIS A 571 12.29 -15.14 -10.31
CA HIS A 571 13.13 -14.96 -11.50
C HIS A 571 12.29 -14.60 -12.74
N LEU A 572 12.89 -13.85 -13.65
CA LEU A 572 12.36 -13.57 -14.99
C LEU A 572 12.67 -14.73 -15.94
N TYR A 573 11.63 -15.20 -16.64
CA TYR A 573 11.69 -16.21 -17.68
C TYR A 573 11.13 -15.66 -18.99
N ALA A 574 11.54 -16.28 -20.10
CA ALA A 574 10.93 -16.12 -21.40
C ALA A 574 10.58 -17.48 -22.01
N ILE A 575 9.40 -17.59 -22.61
CA ILE A 575 8.93 -18.80 -23.30
C ILE A 575 8.22 -18.39 -24.59
N ARG A 576 8.40 -19.16 -25.66
CA ARG A 576 7.65 -18.95 -26.91
C ARG A 576 6.24 -19.51 -26.74
N ALA A 577 5.21 -18.78 -27.17
CA ALA A 577 3.79 -19.13 -26.98
C ALA A 577 3.31 -20.25 -27.95
N LEU A 578 3.95 -21.41 -27.86
CA LEU A 578 3.63 -22.65 -28.56
C LEU A 578 3.72 -23.81 -27.57
N ALA A 579 2.95 -24.88 -27.79
CA ALA A 579 3.03 -26.09 -26.99
C ALA A 579 4.47 -26.66 -26.88
N LYS A 580 4.77 -27.26 -25.73
CA LYS A 580 5.97 -28.07 -25.47
C LYS A 580 7.31 -27.33 -25.69
N GLN A 581 7.33 -26.02 -25.47
CA GLN A 581 8.58 -25.23 -25.46
C GLN A 581 9.22 -25.24 -24.08
N SER A 582 10.54 -25.24 -24.00
CA SER A 582 11.26 -25.07 -22.73
C SER A 582 11.43 -23.58 -22.41
N PRO A 583 11.06 -23.12 -21.19
CA PRO A 583 11.31 -21.74 -20.78
C PRO A 583 12.79 -21.48 -20.55
N LYS A 584 13.24 -20.27 -20.88
CA LYS A 584 14.59 -19.76 -20.61
C LYS A 584 14.55 -18.83 -19.40
N CYS A 585 15.25 -19.18 -18.33
CA CYS A 585 15.51 -18.21 -17.25
C CYS A 585 16.49 -17.13 -17.74
N LEU A 586 16.11 -15.86 -17.58
CA LEU A 586 16.91 -14.71 -17.98
C LEU A 586 17.73 -14.13 -16.82
N THR A 587 17.22 -14.21 -15.60
CA THR A 587 17.87 -13.64 -14.39
C THR A 587 18.70 -14.64 -13.58
N CYS A 588 18.62 -15.95 -13.87
CA CYS A 588 19.39 -16.96 -13.17
C CYS A 588 20.89 -16.71 -13.39
N ASN A 589 21.63 -16.43 -12.31
CA ASN A 589 23.05 -16.04 -12.33
C ASN A 589 23.38 -14.74 -13.09
N LEU A 590 22.39 -13.87 -13.34
CA LEU A 590 22.58 -12.62 -14.12
C LEU A 590 23.27 -11.50 -13.34
N ILE A 591 22.88 -11.29 -12.08
CA ILE A 591 23.33 -10.15 -11.26
C ILE A 591 23.91 -10.65 -9.94
N LYS A 592 25.06 -10.07 -9.56
CA LYS A 592 25.62 -10.15 -8.20
C LYS A 592 25.73 -8.74 -7.62
N SER A 593 25.44 -8.60 -6.32
CA SER A 593 25.71 -7.37 -5.55
C SER A 593 26.85 -7.67 -4.58
N GLY A 594 28.07 -7.23 -4.92
CA GLY A 594 29.28 -7.78 -4.29
C GLY A 594 29.35 -9.28 -4.57
N ASP A 595 29.64 -10.08 -3.54
CA ASP A 595 29.71 -11.54 -3.66
C ASP A 595 28.34 -12.24 -3.57
N VAL A 596 27.25 -11.49 -3.30
CA VAL A 596 25.91 -12.06 -3.12
C VAL A 596 25.20 -12.22 -4.47
N GLN A 597 24.91 -13.47 -4.85
CA GLN A 597 24.07 -13.79 -6.00
C GLN A 597 22.63 -13.31 -5.77
N GLN A 598 22.09 -12.52 -6.70
CA GLN A 598 20.71 -12.05 -6.63
C GLN A 598 19.74 -13.14 -7.11
N THR A 599 18.61 -13.28 -6.40
CA THR A 599 17.58 -14.33 -6.63
C THR A 599 16.14 -13.83 -6.52
N TYR A 600 15.93 -12.53 -6.29
CA TYR A 600 14.61 -11.90 -6.37
C TYR A 600 14.66 -10.71 -7.32
N PHE A 601 13.81 -10.72 -8.36
CA PHE A 601 13.85 -9.74 -9.44
C PHE A 601 12.46 -9.17 -9.77
N SER A 602 12.44 -7.98 -10.35
CA SER A 602 11.29 -7.42 -11.08
C SER A 602 11.77 -6.84 -12.42
N ALA A 603 10.88 -6.75 -13.41
CA ALA A 603 11.22 -6.19 -14.71
C ALA A 603 10.07 -5.36 -15.30
N THR A 604 10.41 -4.36 -16.12
CA THR A 604 9.45 -3.57 -16.91
C THR A 604 9.95 -3.41 -18.34
N PHE A 605 9.04 -3.62 -19.30
CA PHE A 605 9.34 -3.69 -20.73
C PHE A 605 8.82 -2.45 -21.47
N ASN A 606 9.45 -2.11 -22.59
CA ASN A 606 8.81 -1.34 -23.66
C ASN A 606 8.56 -2.23 -24.88
N ASP A 607 7.84 -1.68 -25.87
CA ASP A 607 7.52 -2.38 -27.13
C ASP A 607 8.69 -2.35 -28.15
N ASN A 608 9.84 -1.78 -27.78
CA ASN A 608 11.03 -1.64 -28.63
C ASN A 608 12.22 -2.43 -28.08
N ASN A 609 11.96 -3.63 -27.58
CA ASN A 609 12.96 -4.62 -27.16
C ASN A 609 13.86 -4.24 -25.96
N HIS A 610 13.50 -3.25 -25.16
CA HIS A 610 14.24 -2.88 -23.95
C HIS A 610 13.53 -3.36 -22.67
N ILE A 611 14.33 -3.71 -21.67
CA ILE A 611 13.88 -4.18 -20.35
C ILE A 611 14.66 -3.45 -19.27
N VAL A 612 13.97 -2.82 -18.32
CA VAL A 612 14.57 -2.48 -17.03
C VAL A 612 14.46 -3.70 -16.15
N ILE A 613 15.59 -4.24 -15.66
CA ILE A 613 15.62 -5.34 -14.69
C ILE A 613 16.16 -4.78 -13.37
N THR A 614 15.37 -4.94 -12.31
CA THR A 614 15.76 -4.59 -10.94
C THR A 614 15.98 -5.88 -10.16
N SER A 615 17.18 -6.10 -9.61
CA SER A 615 17.36 -7.10 -8.57
C SER A 615 16.97 -6.52 -7.23
N LEU A 616 15.99 -7.13 -6.58
CA LEU A 616 15.42 -6.70 -5.31
C LEU A 616 16.04 -7.40 -4.10
N GLY A 617 16.89 -8.42 -4.30
CA GLY A 617 17.64 -9.08 -3.23
C GLY A 617 18.22 -10.45 -3.60
N PRO A 618 18.90 -11.13 -2.64
CA PRO A 618 19.01 -10.77 -1.23
C PRO A 618 20.16 -9.81 -0.88
N GLY A 619 20.94 -9.35 -1.87
CA GLY A 619 21.95 -8.30 -1.66
C GLY A 619 21.37 -6.89 -1.83
N ILE A 620 22.21 -5.87 -1.68
CA ILE A 620 21.80 -4.47 -1.92
C ILE A 620 21.25 -4.32 -3.35
N PRO A 621 20.00 -3.86 -3.53
CA PRO A 621 19.33 -3.77 -4.82
C PRO A 621 20.09 -2.97 -5.87
N THR A 622 19.96 -3.39 -7.13
CA THR A 622 20.51 -2.69 -8.29
C THR A 622 19.51 -2.72 -9.45
N THR A 623 19.56 -1.70 -10.30
CA THR A 623 18.70 -1.53 -11.48
C THR A 623 19.58 -1.35 -12.70
N HIS A 624 19.28 -2.07 -13.78
CA HIS A 624 20.01 -2.02 -15.04
C HIS A 624 19.05 -2.08 -16.23
N ILE A 625 19.46 -1.51 -17.35
CA ILE A 625 18.71 -1.62 -18.62
C ILE A 625 19.39 -2.66 -19.49
N TYR A 626 18.57 -3.51 -20.12
CA TYR A 626 18.97 -4.52 -21.09
C TYR A 626 18.19 -4.33 -22.39
N GLU A 627 18.80 -4.70 -23.51
CA GLU A 627 18.11 -4.98 -24.77
C GLU A 627 17.92 -6.51 -24.86
N TRP A 628 16.78 -6.96 -25.40
CA TRP A 628 16.54 -8.38 -25.66
C TRP A 628 16.42 -8.67 -27.16
N LYS A 629 16.92 -9.85 -27.56
CA LYS A 629 16.87 -10.35 -28.94
C LYS A 629 16.44 -11.81 -28.94
N TYR A 630 15.76 -12.23 -30.01
CA TYR A 630 15.41 -13.63 -30.24
C TYR A 630 16.29 -14.20 -31.34
N GLU A 631 17.22 -15.07 -30.95
CA GLU A 631 18.27 -15.62 -31.81
C GLU A 631 18.49 -17.10 -31.45
N ASN A 632 18.77 -17.95 -32.44
CA ASN A 632 18.98 -19.40 -32.24
C ASN A 632 17.85 -20.09 -31.43
N SER A 633 16.61 -19.64 -31.66
CA SER A 633 15.39 -20.09 -30.96
C SER A 633 15.34 -19.82 -29.45
N GLN A 634 16.18 -18.92 -28.92
CA GLN A 634 16.15 -18.47 -27.51
C GLN A 634 16.15 -16.96 -27.39
N VAL A 635 15.71 -16.44 -26.24
CA VAL A 635 15.94 -15.04 -25.87
C VAL A 635 17.34 -14.88 -25.29
N VAL A 636 18.05 -13.89 -25.81
CA VAL A 636 19.33 -13.39 -25.28
C VAL A 636 19.13 -11.95 -24.82
N ILE A 637 19.72 -11.58 -23.69
CA ILE A 637 19.72 -10.20 -23.18
C ILE A 637 21.15 -9.65 -23.14
N SER A 638 21.32 -8.40 -23.57
CA SER A 638 22.57 -7.65 -23.50
C SER A 638 22.39 -6.41 -22.64
N LYS A 639 23.27 -6.21 -21.65
CA LYS A 639 23.21 -5.01 -20.80
C LYS A 639 23.52 -3.77 -21.63
N VAL A 640 22.64 -2.78 -21.54
CA VAL A 640 22.81 -1.44 -22.12
C VAL A 640 23.54 -0.53 -21.12
N LEU A 641 23.03 -0.44 -19.88
CA LEU A 641 23.64 0.38 -18.82
C LEU A 641 23.25 -0.04 -17.40
N ASP A 642 24.00 0.49 -16.43
CA ASP A 642 23.68 0.47 -15.01
C ASP A 642 22.89 1.75 -14.65
N TRP A 643 21.65 1.61 -14.16
CA TRP A 643 20.77 2.76 -13.85
C TRP A 643 20.96 3.24 -12.41
N GLU A 644 20.98 2.31 -11.46
CA GLU A 644 21.22 2.60 -10.04
C GLU A 644 21.88 1.38 -9.39
N THR A 645 23.11 1.53 -8.90
CA THR A 645 23.89 0.45 -8.26
C THR A 645 23.90 0.55 -6.72
N ASN A 646 23.29 1.61 -6.18
CA ASN A 646 23.16 1.92 -4.76
C ASN A 646 24.49 2.22 -4.03
N GLU A 647 25.49 2.80 -4.71
CA GLU A 647 26.80 3.12 -4.10
C GLU A 647 26.71 3.97 -2.83
N SER A 648 25.78 4.94 -2.77
CA SER A 648 25.57 5.74 -1.56
C SER A 648 25.13 4.88 -0.37
N LEU A 649 24.28 3.87 -0.60
CA LEU A 649 23.87 2.93 0.43
C LEU A 649 25.00 1.97 0.80
N ARG A 650 25.75 1.46 -0.19
CA ARG A 650 26.95 0.63 0.04
C ARG A 650 27.97 1.34 0.93
N ALA A 651 28.19 2.64 0.70
CA ALA A 651 29.06 3.46 1.52
C ALA A 651 28.54 3.64 2.96
N LYS A 652 27.23 3.89 3.15
CA LYS A 652 26.60 4.00 4.48
C LYS A 652 26.63 2.70 5.28
N LEU A 653 26.51 1.55 4.61
CA LEU A 653 26.51 0.23 5.24
C LEU A 653 27.92 -0.35 5.45
N LYS A 654 28.98 0.35 5.03
CA LYS A 654 30.35 -0.13 5.17
C LYS A 654 30.74 -0.24 6.65
N GLY A 655 30.98 -1.46 7.10
CA GLY A 655 31.33 -1.75 8.49
C GLY A 655 30.13 -1.83 9.45
N VAL A 656 28.90 -1.66 8.96
CA VAL A 656 27.67 -1.82 9.75
C VAL A 656 27.40 -3.30 10.01
N ALA A 657 27.09 -3.63 11.26
CA ALA A 657 26.75 -4.98 11.71
C ALA A 657 25.31 -5.34 11.28
N LEU A 658 25.16 -5.74 10.02
CA LEU A 658 23.90 -6.23 9.48
C LEU A 658 23.52 -7.61 10.05
N PRO A 659 22.23 -7.88 10.29
CA PRO A 659 21.79 -9.20 10.72
C PRO A 659 21.95 -10.21 9.57
N SER A 660 22.04 -11.50 9.92
CA SER A 660 22.07 -12.59 8.93
C SER A 660 20.68 -13.21 8.77
N HIS A 661 20.36 -13.69 7.57
CA HIS A 661 19.09 -14.36 7.27
C HIS A 661 19.29 -15.87 7.17
N LYS A 662 18.44 -16.63 7.84
CA LYS A 662 18.35 -18.09 7.74
C LYS A 662 16.94 -18.48 7.35
N ILE A 663 16.78 -19.00 6.13
CA ILE A 663 15.51 -19.57 5.67
C ILE A 663 15.54 -21.08 5.90
N LEU A 664 14.44 -21.63 6.43
CA LEU A 664 14.25 -23.07 6.61
C LEU A 664 12.79 -23.47 6.34
N THR A 665 12.58 -24.78 6.22
CA THR A 665 11.26 -25.40 6.08
C THR A 665 10.93 -26.17 7.36
N VAL A 666 9.69 -26.10 7.82
CA VAL A 666 9.19 -26.80 9.02
C VAL A 666 7.91 -27.55 8.67
N ASP A 667 7.85 -28.86 8.93
CA ASP A 667 6.63 -29.64 8.71
C ASP A 667 5.50 -29.21 9.65
N ILE A 668 4.27 -29.16 9.13
CA ILE A 668 3.05 -28.75 9.84
C ILE A 668 1.90 -29.73 9.55
N ASP A 669 0.79 -29.57 10.26
CA ASP A 669 -0.30 -30.55 10.25
C ASP A 669 -0.98 -30.68 8.88
N GLY A 670 -1.44 -31.90 8.56
CA GLY A 670 -2.07 -32.21 7.27
C GLY A 670 -1.09 -32.51 6.13
N GLY A 671 0.20 -32.72 6.43
CA GLY A 671 1.23 -33.01 5.41
C GLY A 671 1.74 -31.77 4.67
N PHE A 672 1.42 -30.58 5.16
CA PHE A 672 1.93 -29.32 4.64
C PHE A 672 3.29 -28.97 5.28
N GLN A 673 3.95 -27.97 4.72
CA GLN A 673 5.18 -27.40 5.26
C GLN A 673 5.03 -25.88 5.38
N ALA A 674 5.57 -25.29 6.44
CA ALA A 674 5.75 -23.84 6.56
C ALA A 674 7.16 -23.45 6.11
N LYS A 675 7.28 -22.31 5.43
CA LYS A 675 8.58 -21.65 5.20
C LYS A 675 8.79 -20.63 6.32
N VAL A 676 10.01 -20.54 6.83
CA VAL A 676 10.39 -19.64 7.92
C VAL A 676 11.61 -18.85 7.53
N LEU A 677 11.59 -17.53 7.74
CA LEU A 677 12.76 -16.66 7.73
C LEU A 677 13.08 -16.27 9.18
N LEU A 678 14.27 -16.62 9.63
CA LEU A 678 14.87 -16.09 10.86
C LEU A 678 15.91 -15.03 10.49
N GLN A 679 15.70 -13.82 10.97
CA GLN A 679 16.71 -12.78 10.97
C GLN A 679 17.42 -12.79 12.32
N LEU A 680 18.72 -13.07 12.29
CA LEU A 680 19.55 -13.36 13.45
C LEU A 680 20.44 -12.15 13.77
N PRO A 681 20.63 -11.81 15.06
CA PRO A 681 21.61 -10.84 15.49
C PRO A 681 23.02 -11.08 14.91
N PRO A 682 23.78 -10.02 14.59
CA PRO A 682 25.18 -10.15 14.18
C PRO A 682 25.99 -10.90 15.24
N ASN A 683 26.82 -11.85 14.81
CA ASN A 683 27.67 -12.66 15.69
C ASN A 683 26.91 -13.38 16.83
N LEU A 684 25.65 -13.77 16.59
CA LEU A 684 24.85 -14.54 17.56
C LEU A 684 25.57 -15.81 18.05
N ASP A 685 25.57 -16.01 19.37
CA ASP A 685 26.05 -17.22 20.02
C ASP A 685 25.06 -18.38 19.78
N THR A 686 25.48 -19.33 18.95
CA THR A 686 24.70 -20.53 18.61
C THR A 686 24.90 -21.69 19.58
N SER A 687 25.75 -21.55 20.62
CA SER A 687 25.97 -22.62 21.61
C SER A 687 24.76 -22.83 22.54
N GLY A 688 23.93 -21.79 22.70
CA GLY A 688 22.82 -21.76 23.65
C GLY A 688 23.22 -21.32 25.07
N ALA A 689 24.48 -20.93 25.29
CA ALA A 689 24.90 -20.27 26.53
C ALA A 689 24.23 -18.89 26.67
N THR A 690 24.12 -18.16 25.57
CA THR A 690 23.29 -16.95 25.44
C THR A 690 21.88 -17.33 24.96
N LYS A 691 20.87 -16.74 25.60
CA LYS A 691 19.46 -16.86 25.21
C LYS A 691 18.98 -15.52 24.66
N TYR A 692 18.33 -15.55 23.50
CA TYR A 692 17.86 -14.37 22.78
C TYR A 692 16.33 -14.36 22.71
N PRO A 693 15.67 -13.22 22.98
CA PRO A 693 14.24 -13.09 22.79
C PRO A 693 13.88 -13.21 21.30
N MET A 694 12.67 -13.68 21.01
CA MET A 694 12.16 -13.79 19.64
C MET A 694 10.87 -13.00 19.46
N LEU A 695 10.79 -12.25 18.35
CA LEU A 695 9.58 -11.57 17.92
C LEU A 695 9.13 -12.13 16.57
N VAL A 696 7.91 -12.66 16.53
CA VAL A 696 7.25 -13.13 15.31
C VAL A 696 6.50 -11.98 14.66
N ASP A 697 6.84 -11.69 13.42
CA ASP A 697 6.16 -10.76 12.51
C ASP A 697 5.16 -11.56 11.67
N VAL A 698 3.88 -11.45 12.01
CA VAL A 698 2.80 -12.16 11.32
C VAL A 698 2.01 -11.21 10.44
N TYR A 699 1.79 -11.63 9.19
CA TYR A 699 0.70 -11.11 8.38
C TYR A 699 -0.42 -12.13 8.24
N GLY A 700 -0.17 -13.30 7.64
CA GLY A 700 -1.08 -14.45 7.68
C GLY A 700 -2.38 -14.34 6.86
N GLY A 701 -2.59 -13.25 6.11
CA GLY A 701 -3.76 -13.12 5.24
C GLY A 701 -3.70 -14.04 4.00
N PRO A 702 -4.87 -14.39 3.40
CA PRO A 702 -4.96 -15.13 2.14
C PRO A 702 -4.01 -14.63 1.04
N ASP A 703 -3.35 -15.58 0.35
CA ASP A 703 -2.38 -15.39 -0.76
C ASP A 703 -1.16 -14.49 -0.44
N SER A 704 -1.04 -14.02 0.80
CA SER A 704 0.13 -13.26 1.26
C SER A 704 1.34 -14.17 1.49
N TYR A 705 2.54 -13.59 1.45
CA TYR A 705 3.79 -14.28 1.75
C TYR A 705 4.84 -13.27 2.22
N SER A 706 5.61 -13.65 3.24
CA SER A 706 6.58 -12.77 3.91
C SER A 706 8.02 -13.33 3.89
N VAL A 707 8.20 -14.62 3.63
CA VAL A 707 9.48 -15.31 3.50
C VAL A 707 9.97 -15.19 2.05
N THR A 708 10.76 -14.17 1.78
CA THR A 708 11.31 -13.88 0.45
C THR A 708 12.79 -13.52 0.52
N ASN A 709 13.53 -13.75 -0.56
CA ASN A 709 14.90 -13.26 -0.75
C ASN A 709 14.97 -11.77 -1.12
N LYS A 710 13.99 -10.93 -0.75
CA LYS A 710 14.07 -9.48 -0.92
C LYS A 710 15.03 -8.88 0.11
N TRP A 711 15.84 -7.91 -0.34
CA TRP A 711 16.55 -7.02 0.56
C TRP A 711 15.56 -6.20 1.37
N MET A 712 15.78 -6.15 2.68
CA MET A 712 14.93 -5.42 3.61
C MET A 712 15.78 -4.74 4.68
N VAL A 713 15.45 -3.47 4.93
CA VAL A 713 15.85 -2.73 6.12
C VAL A 713 14.54 -2.26 6.74
N ASP A 714 14.15 -2.85 7.87
CA ASP A 714 12.90 -2.56 8.57
C ASP A 714 13.10 -2.54 10.09
N TRP A 715 12.00 -2.44 10.84
CA TRP A 715 12.05 -2.46 12.31
C TRP A 715 12.70 -3.74 12.84
N GLY A 716 12.45 -4.89 12.19
CA GLY A 716 13.16 -6.14 12.47
C GLY A 716 14.66 -5.98 12.32
N THR A 717 15.16 -5.36 11.24
CA THR A 717 16.60 -5.12 11.02
C THR A 717 17.25 -4.38 12.18
N TYR A 718 16.61 -3.33 12.69
CA TYR A 718 17.01 -2.63 13.93
C TYR A 718 16.97 -3.57 15.15
N LEU A 719 15.88 -4.31 15.33
CA LEU A 719 15.69 -5.21 16.47
C LEU A 719 16.77 -6.31 16.52
N SER A 720 17.18 -6.87 15.38
CA SER A 720 18.23 -7.88 15.32
C SER A 720 19.64 -7.29 15.40
N SER A 721 19.94 -6.24 14.63
CA SER A 721 21.26 -5.59 14.60
C SER A 721 21.64 -4.98 15.95
N ASN A 722 20.70 -4.27 16.57
CA ASN A 722 20.96 -3.44 17.74
C ASN A 722 20.34 -4.06 18.99
N GLN A 723 19.08 -4.49 18.96
CA GLN A 723 18.39 -4.96 20.18
C GLN A 723 18.64 -6.44 20.51
N SER A 724 19.42 -7.15 19.68
CA SER A 724 19.72 -8.58 19.80
C SER A 724 18.47 -9.46 19.89
N VAL A 725 17.41 -9.10 19.18
CA VAL A 725 16.16 -9.87 19.07
C VAL A 725 16.19 -10.71 17.79
N ILE A 726 15.85 -11.99 17.90
CA ILE A 726 15.60 -12.83 16.72
C ILE A 726 14.25 -12.43 16.13
N TYR A 727 14.24 -12.00 14.88
CA TYR A 727 13.02 -11.55 14.21
C TYR A 727 12.58 -12.62 13.20
N ALA A 728 11.37 -13.14 13.35
CA ALA A 728 10.91 -14.34 12.64
C ALA A 728 9.68 -14.04 11.76
N LYS A 729 9.65 -14.59 10.54
CA LYS A 729 8.49 -14.58 9.63
C LYS A 729 8.14 -16.01 9.25
N ILE A 730 6.85 -16.36 9.22
CA ILE A 730 6.36 -17.73 9.02
C ILE A 730 5.23 -17.73 7.99
N ASP A 731 5.45 -18.39 6.85
CA ASP A 731 4.47 -18.61 5.79
C ASP A 731 3.96 -20.07 5.87
N GLY A 732 2.82 -20.25 6.54
CA GLY A 732 2.10 -21.52 6.71
C GLY A 732 0.93 -21.68 5.73
N ARG A 733 -0.09 -22.46 6.11
CA ARG A 733 -1.33 -22.60 5.33
C ARG A 733 -2.01 -21.25 5.14
N GLY A 734 -2.60 -21.02 3.96
CA GLY A 734 -3.12 -19.73 3.52
C GLY A 734 -2.13 -18.86 2.74
N SER A 735 -0.83 -19.13 2.80
CA SER A 735 0.18 -18.32 2.10
C SER A 735 0.20 -18.55 0.58
N GLY A 736 0.55 -17.52 -0.18
CA GLY A 736 0.72 -17.61 -1.63
C GLY A 736 1.97 -18.38 -2.09
N LEU A 737 2.25 -18.31 -3.40
CA LEU A 737 3.44 -18.85 -4.09
C LEU A 737 3.71 -20.36 -3.95
N ARG A 738 2.83 -21.14 -3.30
CA ARG A 738 3.11 -22.53 -2.89
C ARG A 738 2.00 -23.55 -3.26
N GLY A 739 1.08 -23.14 -4.13
CA GLY A 739 0.02 -23.99 -4.70
C GLY A 739 -1.33 -23.91 -3.97
N GLU A 740 -2.41 -24.25 -4.70
CA GLU A 740 -3.80 -24.04 -4.28
C GLU A 740 -4.20 -24.83 -3.03
N SER A 741 -3.75 -26.07 -2.86
CA SER A 741 -4.07 -26.88 -1.69
C SER A 741 -3.59 -26.27 -0.37
N LEU A 742 -2.46 -25.56 -0.40
CA LEU A 742 -1.94 -24.82 0.75
C LEU A 742 -2.65 -23.46 0.89
N LEU A 743 -2.91 -22.78 -0.22
CA LEU A 743 -3.59 -21.47 -0.28
C LEU A 743 -5.05 -21.55 0.23
N HIS A 744 -5.84 -22.48 -0.30
CA HIS A 744 -7.26 -22.64 0.01
C HIS A 744 -7.50 -23.37 1.35
N ALA A 745 -6.46 -23.76 2.08
CA ALA A 745 -6.58 -24.43 3.36
C ALA A 745 -7.34 -23.61 4.44
N ILE A 746 -7.44 -22.29 4.27
CA ILE A 746 -8.18 -21.34 5.12
C ILE A 746 -9.61 -21.02 4.62
N TYR A 747 -10.03 -21.54 3.46
CA TYR A 747 -11.30 -21.17 2.83
C TYR A 747 -12.51 -21.54 3.72
N LEU A 748 -13.44 -20.58 3.84
CA LEU A 748 -14.59 -20.55 4.74
C LEU A 748 -14.26 -20.57 6.25
N LYS A 749 -12.98 -20.44 6.64
CA LYS A 749 -12.52 -20.60 8.03
C LYS A 749 -11.25 -19.81 8.36
N LEU A 750 -11.22 -18.53 7.98
CA LEU A 750 -10.19 -17.59 8.45
C LEU A 750 -10.05 -17.62 9.98
N GLY A 751 -8.85 -17.41 10.51
CA GLY A 751 -8.54 -17.48 11.94
C GLY A 751 -8.33 -18.89 12.49
N THR A 752 -8.05 -19.89 11.65
CA THR A 752 -7.94 -21.29 12.10
C THR A 752 -6.55 -21.88 11.84
N VAL A 753 -6.34 -22.49 10.67
CA VAL A 753 -5.13 -23.26 10.37
C VAL A 753 -3.88 -22.39 10.30
N GLU A 754 -4.00 -21.18 9.75
CA GLU A 754 -2.89 -20.23 9.67
C GLU A 754 -2.47 -19.74 11.06
N ILE A 755 -3.42 -19.60 11.99
CA ILE A 755 -3.17 -19.24 13.38
C ILE A 755 -2.47 -20.38 14.12
N SER A 756 -2.94 -21.62 13.92
CA SER A 756 -2.29 -22.80 14.49
C SER A 756 -0.86 -23.00 13.98
N ASP A 757 -0.59 -22.66 12.72
CA ASP A 757 0.74 -22.74 12.13
C ASP A 757 1.70 -21.75 12.78
N GLN A 758 1.26 -20.50 13.05
CA GLN A 758 2.10 -19.53 13.78
C GLN A 758 2.49 -20.05 15.17
N ILE A 759 1.55 -20.60 15.95
CA ILE A 759 1.81 -21.12 17.30
C ILE A 759 2.75 -22.34 17.22
N ASN A 760 2.38 -23.34 16.41
CA ASN A 760 3.09 -24.63 16.33
C ASN A 760 4.51 -24.47 15.77
N VAL A 761 4.70 -23.65 14.73
CA VAL A 761 6.03 -23.39 14.16
C VAL A 761 6.88 -22.60 15.15
N THR A 762 6.34 -21.57 15.81
CA THR A 762 7.08 -20.81 16.83
C THR A 762 7.54 -21.69 18.00
N GLN A 763 6.68 -22.61 18.44
CA GLN A 763 7.04 -23.61 19.46
C GLN A 763 8.18 -24.52 18.98
N LYS A 764 8.08 -25.06 17.75
CA LYS A 764 9.14 -25.88 17.14
C LYS A 764 10.46 -25.12 16.99
N LEU A 765 10.44 -23.87 16.56
CA LEU A 765 11.65 -23.04 16.46
C LEU A 765 12.35 -22.90 17.83
N SER A 766 11.56 -22.66 18.88
CA SER A 766 12.05 -22.53 20.26
C SER A 766 12.65 -23.83 20.83
N THR A 767 12.27 -25.01 20.31
CA THR A 767 12.89 -26.29 20.69
C THR A 767 14.07 -26.67 19.80
N LEU A 768 14.03 -26.33 18.51
CA LEU A 768 15.09 -26.60 17.52
C LEU A 768 16.34 -25.75 17.74
N PHE A 769 16.16 -24.50 18.19
CA PHE A 769 17.26 -23.56 18.40
C PHE A 769 17.42 -23.24 19.88
N ASN A 770 18.38 -23.91 20.52
CA ASN A 770 18.65 -23.80 21.95
C ASN A 770 19.08 -22.39 22.42
N TYR A 771 19.39 -21.47 21.51
CA TYR A 771 19.68 -20.06 21.79
C TYR A 771 18.44 -19.16 21.77
N ILE A 772 17.25 -19.67 21.42
CA ILE A 772 15.98 -18.94 21.59
C ILE A 772 15.55 -19.03 23.06
N ASP A 773 15.07 -17.91 23.60
CA ASP A 773 14.49 -17.84 24.95
C ASP A 773 12.97 -18.12 24.92
N PRO A 774 12.49 -19.28 25.38
CA PRO A 774 11.07 -19.62 25.38
C PRO A 774 10.24 -18.81 26.37
N ASP A 775 10.87 -18.07 27.30
CA ASP A 775 10.21 -17.18 28.24
C ASP A 775 10.09 -15.73 27.73
N HIS A 776 10.73 -15.41 26.60
CA HIS A 776 10.71 -14.09 25.98
C HIS A 776 10.37 -14.14 24.49
N VAL A 777 9.26 -14.81 24.15
CA VAL A 777 8.68 -14.85 22.81
C VAL A 777 7.42 -13.97 22.73
N GLY A 778 7.36 -13.14 21.69
CA GLY A 778 6.22 -12.27 21.37
C GLY A 778 5.79 -12.39 19.91
N ILE A 779 4.59 -11.90 19.61
CA ILE A 779 4.04 -11.83 18.25
C ILE A 779 3.46 -10.45 17.96
N TRP A 780 3.55 -9.99 16.73
CA TRP A 780 2.99 -8.70 16.34
C TRP A 780 2.58 -8.68 14.87
N GLY A 781 1.65 -7.79 14.52
CA GLY A 781 1.23 -7.62 13.13
C GLY A 781 0.24 -6.48 12.92
N TRP A 782 -0.02 -6.16 11.65
CA TRP A 782 -0.87 -5.05 11.19
C TRP A 782 -2.02 -5.56 10.33
N SER A 783 -3.23 -4.99 10.42
CA SER A 783 -4.40 -5.40 9.63
C SER A 783 -4.78 -6.86 9.88
N TYR A 784 -4.78 -7.74 8.87
CA TYR A 784 -4.88 -9.19 9.06
C TYR A 784 -3.79 -9.70 10.01
N GLY A 785 -2.56 -9.17 9.93
CA GLY A 785 -1.50 -9.49 10.90
C GLY A 785 -1.86 -9.10 12.33
N GLY A 786 -2.60 -8.00 12.51
CA GLY A 786 -3.09 -7.57 13.82
C GLY A 786 -4.15 -8.53 14.36
N TYR A 787 -5.06 -8.99 13.50
CA TYR A 787 -6.01 -10.07 13.79
C TYR A 787 -5.28 -11.36 14.17
N ALA A 788 -4.32 -11.79 13.34
CA ALA A 788 -3.56 -13.03 13.51
C ALA A 788 -2.72 -13.04 14.79
N ALA A 789 -2.05 -11.93 15.14
CA ALA A 789 -1.29 -11.80 16.37
C ALA A 789 -2.16 -11.95 17.64
N ALA A 790 -3.36 -11.37 17.63
CA ALA A 790 -4.31 -11.48 18.74
C ALA A 790 -5.01 -12.85 18.79
N MET A 791 -5.38 -13.42 17.64
CA MET A 791 -5.95 -14.77 17.53
C MET A 791 -4.93 -15.83 17.98
N ALA A 792 -3.65 -15.67 17.64
CA ALA A 792 -2.59 -16.53 18.14
C ALA A 792 -2.46 -16.41 19.67
N LEU A 793 -2.40 -15.19 20.21
CA LEU A 793 -2.32 -14.98 21.67
C LEU A 793 -3.53 -15.56 22.43
N ALA A 794 -4.73 -15.48 21.84
CA ALA A 794 -5.98 -16.00 22.40
C ALA A 794 -6.10 -17.53 22.32
N ASN A 795 -5.55 -18.17 21.29
CA ASN A 795 -5.63 -19.63 21.10
C ASN A 795 -4.33 -20.37 21.50
N ASP A 796 -3.31 -19.65 21.96
CA ASP A 796 -2.07 -20.20 22.51
C ASP A 796 -2.27 -20.79 23.93
N GLU A 797 -2.75 -22.03 23.95
CA GLU A 797 -2.88 -22.87 25.16
C GLU A 797 -1.51 -23.31 25.71
N ALA A 798 -0.53 -23.52 24.82
CA ALA A 798 0.84 -23.92 25.15
C ALA A 798 1.67 -22.80 25.80
N LYS A 799 1.17 -21.55 25.82
CA LYS A 799 1.81 -20.35 26.38
C LYS A 799 3.15 -20.02 25.71
N VAL A 800 3.23 -20.27 24.40
CA VAL A 800 4.35 -19.88 23.53
C VAL A 800 4.53 -18.37 23.58
N PHE A 801 3.46 -17.60 23.36
CA PHE A 801 3.51 -16.14 23.29
C PHE A 801 3.21 -15.50 24.65
N LYS A 802 4.15 -14.70 25.15
CA LYS A 802 3.98 -13.97 26.43
C LYS A 802 3.30 -12.60 26.23
N CYS A 803 3.35 -12.06 25.02
CA CYS A 803 2.74 -10.81 24.63
C CYS A 803 2.36 -10.78 23.15
N ALA A 804 1.36 -9.97 22.81
CA ALA A 804 1.09 -9.60 21.42
C ALA A 804 0.76 -8.11 21.26
N ALA A 805 1.12 -7.57 20.09
CA ALA A 805 0.70 -6.23 19.66
C ALA A 805 -0.07 -6.31 18.33
N SER A 806 -1.27 -5.73 18.30
CA SER A 806 -2.12 -5.65 17.11
C SER A 806 -2.24 -4.20 16.66
N ILE A 807 -1.84 -3.91 15.42
CA ILE A 807 -1.99 -2.59 14.81
C ILE A 807 -3.12 -2.65 13.78
N ALA A 808 -4.09 -1.74 13.89
CA ALA A 808 -5.31 -1.68 13.08
C ALA A 808 -5.93 -3.07 12.79
N PRO A 809 -6.22 -3.91 13.81
CA PRO A 809 -6.66 -5.28 13.57
C PRO A 809 -8.10 -5.35 13.08
N VAL A 810 -8.37 -6.28 12.16
CA VAL A 810 -9.71 -6.85 12.04
C VAL A 810 -10.01 -7.65 13.33
N THR A 811 -11.25 -7.59 13.83
CA THR A 811 -11.66 -8.31 15.05
C THR A 811 -12.97 -9.09 14.88
N ASP A 812 -13.72 -8.77 13.83
CA ASP A 812 -14.92 -9.43 13.37
C ASP A 812 -15.03 -9.21 11.85
N TRP A 813 -15.09 -10.31 11.11
CA TRP A 813 -15.21 -10.29 9.65
C TRP A 813 -16.53 -9.67 9.17
N ALA A 814 -17.59 -9.72 9.99
CA ALA A 814 -18.85 -9.05 9.68
C ALA A 814 -18.77 -7.50 9.66
N TYR A 815 -17.65 -6.90 10.09
CA TYR A 815 -17.43 -5.45 10.05
C TYR A 815 -16.38 -4.99 9.03
N TYR A 816 -15.77 -5.91 8.29
CA TYR A 816 -14.89 -5.62 7.16
C TYR A 816 -15.69 -5.66 5.84
N ASP A 817 -15.10 -5.30 4.72
CA ASP A 817 -15.82 -5.13 3.45
C ASP A 817 -16.33 -6.45 2.88
N SER A 818 -17.35 -6.38 2.02
CA SER A 818 -17.97 -7.53 1.39
C SER A 818 -17.07 -8.23 0.38
N ILE A 819 -16.35 -7.49 -0.45
CA ILE A 819 -15.58 -8.04 -1.58
C ILE A 819 -14.44 -8.92 -1.07
N TYR A 820 -13.62 -8.42 -0.14
CA TYR A 820 -12.60 -9.20 0.55
C TYR A 820 -13.21 -10.34 1.34
N THR A 821 -14.15 -10.03 2.24
CA THR A 821 -14.57 -11.01 3.25
C THR A 821 -15.32 -12.17 2.63
N GLU A 822 -16.23 -11.90 1.70
CA GLU A 822 -17.07 -12.95 1.10
C GLU A 822 -16.28 -13.83 0.12
N ARG A 823 -15.18 -13.34 -0.48
CA ARG A 823 -14.21 -14.12 -1.28
C ARG A 823 -13.61 -15.29 -0.48
N TYR A 824 -13.38 -15.09 0.82
CA TYR A 824 -12.71 -16.07 1.68
C TYR A 824 -13.64 -16.77 2.67
N MET A 825 -14.73 -16.12 3.07
CA MET A 825 -15.66 -16.58 4.10
C MET A 825 -17.07 -16.89 3.57
N GLY A 826 -17.39 -16.57 2.32
CA GLY A 826 -18.76 -16.61 1.81
C GLY A 826 -19.67 -15.60 2.53
N LEU A 827 -20.99 -15.73 2.32
CA LEU A 827 -21.97 -14.86 2.96
C LEU A 827 -22.13 -15.17 4.46
N PRO A 828 -22.35 -14.16 5.33
CA PRO A 828 -22.55 -14.38 6.76
C PRO A 828 -23.68 -15.36 7.10
N ASN A 829 -24.75 -15.40 6.29
CA ASN A 829 -25.92 -16.27 6.48
C ASN A 829 -25.73 -17.70 5.94
N THR A 830 -24.73 -17.96 5.10
CA THR A 830 -24.40 -19.32 4.62
C THR A 830 -23.20 -19.94 5.33
N ASN A 831 -22.37 -19.12 5.99
CA ASN A 831 -21.22 -19.56 6.77
C ASN A 831 -21.21 -19.02 8.22
N GLU A 832 -22.36 -19.04 8.89
CA GLU A 832 -22.52 -18.51 10.26
C GLU A 832 -21.45 -19.04 11.24
N LEU A 833 -21.12 -20.34 11.15
CA LEU A 833 -20.09 -20.98 11.97
C LEU A 833 -18.68 -20.48 11.67
N GLY A 834 -18.34 -20.23 10.40
CA GLY A 834 -17.07 -19.63 10.02
C GLY A 834 -16.92 -18.23 10.61
N TYR A 835 -17.92 -17.37 10.44
CA TYR A 835 -17.93 -16.01 11.01
C TYR A 835 -17.93 -16.03 12.56
N ALA A 836 -18.59 -17.00 13.20
CA ALA A 836 -18.58 -17.14 14.65
C ALA A 836 -17.20 -17.58 15.19
N ASN A 837 -16.59 -18.61 14.58
CA ASN A 837 -15.32 -19.18 15.03
C ASN A 837 -14.11 -18.25 14.76
N SER A 838 -14.27 -17.28 13.86
CA SER A 838 -13.26 -16.28 13.50
C SER A 838 -13.42 -14.95 14.24
N ARG A 839 -14.44 -14.80 15.09
CA ARG A 839 -14.74 -13.54 15.80
C ARG A 839 -13.88 -13.35 17.05
N LEU A 840 -12.67 -12.81 16.85
CA LEU A 840 -11.74 -12.40 17.92
C LEU A 840 -12.42 -11.53 18.99
N SER A 841 -13.31 -10.61 18.59
CA SER A 841 -13.99 -9.70 19.52
C SER A 841 -14.81 -10.43 20.59
N THR A 842 -15.36 -11.62 20.29
CA THR A 842 -16.05 -12.49 21.28
C THR A 842 -15.11 -13.39 22.07
N MET A 843 -13.87 -13.57 21.63
CA MET A 843 -12.84 -14.35 22.33
C MET A 843 -12.06 -13.55 23.38
N ALA A 844 -12.43 -12.30 23.64
CA ALA A 844 -11.73 -11.39 24.59
C ALA A 844 -11.38 -12.04 25.94
N VAL A 845 -12.22 -12.95 26.46
CA VAL A 845 -11.96 -13.68 27.71
C VAL A 845 -10.68 -14.53 27.68
N LYS A 846 -10.28 -15.06 26.51
CA LYS A 846 -9.05 -15.85 26.33
C LYS A 846 -7.78 -15.01 26.47
N LEU A 847 -7.86 -13.68 26.37
CA LEU A 847 -6.73 -12.77 26.57
C LEU A 847 -6.47 -12.46 28.06
N ARG A 848 -7.28 -12.98 28.99
CA ARG A 848 -7.10 -12.76 30.44
C ARG A 848 -5.70 -13.20 30.90
N GLY A 849 -4.96 -12.26 31.49
CA GLY A 849 -3.62 -12.51 32.02
C GLY A 849 -2.49 -12.52 30.97
N LYS A 850 -2.79 -12.33 29.69
CA LYS A 850 -1.80 -12.13 28.63
C LYS A 850 -1.43 -10.63 28.52
N LYS A 851 -0.20 -10.30 28.12
CA LYS A 851 0.19 -8.89 27.84
C LYS A 851 -0.29 -8.50 26.43
N TYR A 852 -1.27 -7.62 26.31
CA TYR A 852 -1.83 -7.21 25.01
C TYR A 852 -1.72 -5.70 24.77
N LEU A 853 -1.36 -5.32 23.54
CA LEU A 853 -1.36 -3.95 23.03
C LEU A 853 -2.23 -3.86 21.78
N LEU A 854 -3.22 -2.96 21.82
CA LEU A 854 -4.11 -2.62 20.71
C LEU A 854 -3.77 -1.20 20.22
N VAL A 855 -3.51 -1.03 18.92
CA VAL A 855 -3.19 0.26 18.32
C VAL A 855 -4.06 0.51 17.10
N HIS A 856 -4.62 1.71 16.94
CA HIS A 856 -5.50 2.02 15.79
C HIS A 856 -5.57 3.53 15.49
N GLY A 857 -5.69 3.90 14.21
CA GLY A 857 -6.07 5.25 13.79
C GLY A 857 -7.59 5.46 13.88
N THR A 858 -8.06 6.66 14.23
CA THR A 858 -9.50 6.93 14.33
C THR A 858 -10.18 7.22 13.00
N LEU A 859 -9.38 7.51 11.96
CA LEU A 859 -9.80 7.82 10.59
C LEU A 859 -9.36 6.71 9.61
N ASP A 860 -9.22 5.49 10.13
CA ASP A 860 -8.92 4.28 9.34
C ASP A 860 -10.15 3.93 8.48
N ASP A 861 -10.06 4.27 7.20
CA ASP A 861 -11.08 4.07 6.17
C ASP A 861 -11.19 2.62 5.68
N ASN A 862 -10.21 1.78 6.03
CA ASN A 862 -10.12 0.39 5.58
C ASN A 862 -10.51 -0.59 6.68
N VAL A 863 -9.66 -0.72 7.70
CA VAL A 863 -9.98 -1.48 8.90
C VAL A 863 -10.57 -0.51 9.91
N HIS A 864 -11.86 -0.25 9.81
CA HIS A 864 -12.53 0.75 10.63
C HIS A 864 -12.20 0.68 12.14
N TYR A 865 -12.01 1.84 12.77
CA TYR A 865 -11.77 1.99 14.22
C TYR A 865 -12.84 1.29 15.10
N GLN A 866 -14.03 1.05 14.54
CA GLN A 866 -15.07 0.15 15.06
C GLN A 866 -14.50 -1.20 15.56
N GLN A 867 -13.57 -1.80 14.82
CA GLN A 867 -12.95 -3.09 15.11
C GLN A 867 -12.24 -3.06 16.47
N ALA A 868 -11.28 -2.14 16.65
CA ALA A 868 -10.59 -1.97 17.92
C ALA A 868 -11.55 -1.65 19.07
N MET A 869 -12.52 -0.76 18.86
CA MET A 869 -13.44 -0.35 19.93
C MET A 869 -14.40 -1.44 20.38
N ILE A 870 -14.80 -2.37 19.51
CA ILE A 870 -15.64 -3.51 19.90
C ILE A 870 -14.82 -4.55 20.69
N LEU A 871 -13.57 -4.81 20.31
CA LEU A 871 -12.67 -5.65 21.10
C LEU A 871 -12.36 -5.03 22.47
N ALA A 872 -12.01 -3.74 22.52
CA ALA A 872 -11.77 -2.98 23.74
C ALA A 872 -12.97 -3.05 24.71
N LYS A 873 -14.16 -2.73 24.23
CA LYS A 873 -15.43 -2.83 24.98
C LYS A 873 -15.67 -4.22 25.58
N ASN A 874 -15.28 -5.29 24.90
CA ASN A 874 -15.45 -6.65 25.40
C ASN A 874 -14.36 -7.06 26.41
N LEU A 875 -13.13 -6.53 26.28
CA LEU A 875 -12.07 -6.68 27.29
C LEU A 875 -12.42 -5.93 28.59
N GLU A 876 -12.87 -4.68 28.46
CA GLU A 876 -13.31 -3.81 29.57
C GLU A 876 -14.48 -4.44 30.36
N ARG A 877 -15.52 -4.90 29.66
CA ARG A 877 -16.69 -5.56 30.27
C ARG A 877 -16.35 -6.85 31.02
N GLN A 878 -15.20 -7.45 30.73
CA GLN A 878 -14.72 -8.66 31.38
C GLN A 878 -13.66 -8.37 32.46
N ASP A 879 -13.34 -7.11 32.75
CA ASP A 879 -12.24 -6.72 33.63
C ASP A 879 -10.92 -7.41 33.21
N ILE A 880 -10.52 -7.19 31.96
CA ILE A 880 -9.27 -7.69 31.38
C ILE A 880 -8.39 -6.51 31.01
N LEU A 881 -7.24 -6.40 31.67
CA LEU A 881 -6.28 -5.32 31.43
C LEU A 881 -5.55 -5.52 30.10
N PHE A 882 -5.55 -4.47 29.28
CA PHE A 882 -4.78 -4.34 28.05
C PHE A 882 -4.23 -2.92 27.94
N LYS A 883 -3.34 -2.67 26.97
CA LYS A 883 -2.92 -1.32 26.60
C LYS A 883 -3.59 -0.93 25.29
N GLN A 884 -4.08 0.30 25.20
CA GLN A 884 -4.59 0.88 23.95
C GLN A 884 -3.82 2.14 23.58
N ILE A 885 -3.57 2.32 22.28
CA ILE A 885 -3.10 3.58 21.70
C ILE A 885 -4.03 3.92 20.54
N SER A 886 -4.65 5.08 20.58
CA SER A 886 -5.48 5.59 19.49
C SER A 886 -4.86 6.85 18.92
N TYR A 887 -4.73 6.91 17.60
CA TYR A 887 -4.20 8.07 16.88
C TYR A 887 -5.32 8.82 16.20
N ALA A 888 -5.61 10.03 16.67
CA ALA A 888 -6.59 10.92 16.08
C ALA A 888 -6.20 11.27 14.63
N ASP A 889 -7.18 11.26 13.74
CA ASP A 889 -7.10 11.65 12.32
C ASP A 889 -6.08 10.87 11.44
N GLU A 890 -5.49 9.80 11.95
CA GLU A 890 -4.62 8.93 11.17
C GLU A 890 -5.40 7.84 10.41
N ASP A 891 -4.99 7.62 9.15
CA ASP A 891 -5.46 6.56 8.27
C ASP A 891 -4.88 5.17 8.61
N HIS A 892 -5.25 4.16 7.81
CA HIS A 892 -4.75 2.78 7.94
C HIS A 892 -3.21 2.64 7.87
N GLY A 893 -2.49 3.66 7.41
CA GLY A 893 -1.02 3.68 7.30
C GLY A 893 -0.28 4.28 8.49
N LEU A 894 -0.99 4.95 9.42
CA LEU A 894 -0.47 5.64 10.61
C LEU A 894 0.79 6.48 10.31
N SER A 895 0.79 7.16 9.17
CA SER A 895 2.01 7.67 8.53
C SER A 895 2.66 8.83 9.29
N ASN A 896 1.89 9.75 9.87
CA ASN A 896 2.45 10.92 10.55
C ASN A 896 2.89 10.60 11.98
N VAL A 897 2.36 9.52 12.55
CA VAL A 897 2.63 9.07 13.92
C VAL A 897 3.66 7.93 14.01
N ARG A 898 4.23 7.46 12.89
CA ARG A 898 5.18 6.34 12.84
C ARG A 898 6.26 6.36 13.93
N PRO A 899 6.99 7.46 14.19
CA PRO A 899 8.00 7.46 15.25
C PRO A 899 7.42 7.14 16.63
N HIS A 900 6.25 7.69 16.96
CA HIS A 900 5.56 7.38 18.22
C HIS A 900 5.09 5.91 18.27
N LEU A 901 4.63 5.36 17.14
CA LEU A 901 4.24 3.94 17.02
C LEU A 901 5.41 3.01 17.35
N TYR A 902 6.55 3.11 16.66
CA TYR A 902 7.66 2.20 16.91
C TYR A 902 8.32 2.41 18.28
N HIS A 903 8.42 3.65 18.79
CA HIS A 903 8.85 3.86 20.18
C HIS A 903 7.89 3.24 21.20
N SER A 904 6.58 3.19 20.90
CA SER A 904 5.59 2.51 21.76
C SER A 904 5.71 0.98 21.69
N LEU A 905 6.00 0.43 20.50
CA LEU A 905 6.25 -1.01 20.29
C LEU A 905 7.55 -1.44 20.99
N ASP A 906 8.66 -0.72 20.78
CA ASP A 906 9.93 -0.91 21.49
C ASP A 906 9.73 -0.98 23.00
N ARG A 907 8.97 -0.03 23.56
CA ARG A 907 8.65 -0.03 24.99
C ARG A 907 7.82 -1.23 25.40
N PHE A 908 6.77 -1.57 24.65
CA PHE A 908 5.89 -2.70 24.96
C PHE A 908 6.64 -4.03 24.93
N PHE A 909 7.44 -4.29 23.90
CA PHE A 909 8.25 -5.49 23.79
C PHE A 909 9.44 -5.47 24.75
N GLY A 910 10.01 -4.31 25.08
CA GLY A 910 11.00 -4.17 26.16
C GLY A 910 10.44 -4.55 27.54
N GLU A 911 9.20 -4.17 27.84
CA GLU A 911 8.47 -4.60 29.05
C GLU A 911 8.01 -6.08 28.96
N CYS A 912 7.89 -6.64 27.76
CA CYS A 912 7.60 -8.06 27.54
C CYS A 912 8.82 -8.94 27.79
N PHE A 913 9.94 -8.64 27.11
CA PHE A 913 11.20 -9.38 27.09
C PHE A 913 12.16 -9.03 28.24
N ALA A 914 11.71 -8.27 29.23
CA ALA A 914 12.52 -7.69 30.31
C ALA A 914 13.77 -6.88 29.83
N SER A 915 13.80 -6.47 28.55
CA SER A 915 14.96 -5.86 27.92
C SER A 915 15.08 -4.38 28.29
N SER A 916 16.08 -4.08 29.14
CA SER A 916 16.40 -2.70 29.49
C SER A 916 17.02 -1.88 28.36
N ARG A 917 17.38 -2.51 27.23
CA ARG A 917 17.85 -1.83 26.01
C ARG A 917 16.66 -1.29 25.21
N LEU A 918 15.68 -2.15 24.91
CA LEU A 918 14.41 -1.78 24.28
C LEU A 918 13.60 -0.75 25.10
N MET A 919 13.60 -0.86 26.43
CA MET A 919 12.96 0.14 27.29
C MET A 919 13.68 1.51 27.32
N LYS A 920 14.89 1.63 26.76
CA LYS A 920 15.66 2.89 26.67
C LYS A 920 15.65 3.53 25.27
N SER A 921 15.40 2.77 24.20
CA SER A 921 15.27 3.33 22.84
C SER A 921 13.99 4.14 22.69
N ALA A 922 12.93 3.78 23.41
CA ALA A 922 11.77 4.62 23.65
C ALA A 922 12.15 5.87 24.48
N LYS A 923 12.13 7.04 23.82
CA LYS A 923 12.59 8.34 24.35
C LYS A 923 11.75 8.93 25.51
#